data_AF-A0A069DJ74-F1
#
_entry.id   AF-A0A069DJ74-F1
#
_cell.length_a   1.000
_cell.length_b   1.000
_cell.length_c   1.000
_cell.angle_alpha   90.00
_cell.angle_beta   90.00
_cell.angle_gamma   90.00
#
_symmetry.space_group_name_H-M   'P 1'
#
loop_
_entity.id
_entity.type
_entity.pdbx_description
1 polymer ?
#
loop_
_entity_poly.entity_id
_entity_poly.type
_entity_poly.pdbx_seq_one_letter_code
_entity_poly.pdbx_strand_id
1 'polypeptide(L)'
;MASSSLAGQSFAASPEVQLSDIKGHWAEAKIQAWIDQGLVRGYLDRTFKPNKSITRAEFINLVNAAFGYSGQNKINFKDVSVDAWYYEAVAAASAAGYISGYSDQTMKPQNSLSRQEAAVIIAGILNLEDNEEAADAFSDSSTIAAWSKGAVGAAAAAGMISGYEDGSFKPLHSITRAEAVEILVNAVDTNTQVGAKPSKPIGTTNQLNVAPPADEASLSAVRHGDNAADDTLKNTAATNPFIQILDGFDAVWSLNQSAWRDGTALTTPGINGEVAKYGDGPTVYYDGFKNDAAAVVADNKTYANVEIRNKATWVANIKYVEDVTQNRTKEEALAAYYDDQRDKIYSMIDGFGPLANTYVDIIKPTTSVERSIDDMDVVLTETTTEDQSQGIGSDWANTELADMVALVDLVRFKIPASSNPSKYFYSSPRPWRMNSNGEVKEVVDQNGLAVWETIGKGEATDEPLPSGGTKSTGERHFQSYETEVEVIPALSYVRREAEDGQGKDGAFPSGHTSASYLSVLPFAYATPERYAEFLTRAAQMGENRIVTGMHSPLDVIGARIQATAMTAYAFNKEENKELLEKAYDNAGEVFGAAAAANNMSLYDYAHTVTEDYTFQSAYDETKWADHDANKAFYREKLTYGLPQTGIKGLAPEVPEGAEALLETRQPYLTDEQRREVLYTTSIDSGYPVLDESNGWGRLDLVTAADGYGAFLDNVTVNMDASEGRFNAQDWWRNNISGAGMLTKKGSGTLTLTGNNTYSGGTLLQGGTLEAQSATAFGTGDLYVENGTVMVTTDGALKLNRNFTMDNGTLEMVMDNDNSQIHVSKMLYLAGGSLNLDLSNYNIEGSKDITLITAGGVKGQFDRVTADGYDVTVTYNEDRVIAHVTAK
;
A
#
# COMPACT_ATOMS: atom_id res chain seq x y z
N MET A 1 -2.01 1.60 39.87
CA MET A 1 -1.50 2.99 39.89
C MET A 1 0.00 2.96 39.61
N ALA A 2 0.49 3.96 38.86
CA ALA A 2 1.65 3.94 37.92
C ALA A 2 1.33 3.15 36.64
N SER A 3 0.63 3.67 35.61
CA SER A 3 0.71 4.93 34.83
C SER A 3 1.94 5.01 33.91
N SER A 4 1.79 4.49 32.68
CA SER A 4 1.93 5.27 31.44
C SER A 4 1.56 4.37 30.25
N SER A 5 0.54 4.80 29.51
CA SER A 5 -0.14 4.18 28.38
C SER A 5 0.75 4.00 27.14
N LEU A 6 0.63 2.83 26.50
CA LEU A 6 1.24 2.47 25.20
C LEU A 6 0.20 2.35 24.07
N ALA A 7 -0.92 3.06 24.20
CA ALA A 7 -1.95 3.17 23.18
C ALA A 7 -2.33 4.64 23.03
N GLY A 8 -2.06 5.22 21.85
CA GLY A 8 -2.45 6.60 21.53
C GLY A 8 -1.35 7.45 20.89
N GLN A 9 -0.92 7.10 19.68
CA GLN A 9 -0.59 8.05 18.61
C GLN A 9 -1.08 7.39 17.31
N SER A 10 -2.37 7.44 17.01
CA SER A 10 -2.92 8.37 16.00
C SER A 10 -1.84 9.07 15.16
N PHE A 11 -1.84 8.84 13.85
CA PHE A 11 -1.39 9.82 12.86
C PHE A 11 -2.36 11.03 12.89
N ALA A 12 -2.42 11.71 14.03
CA ALA A 12 -2.89 13.09 14.09
C ALA A 12 -1.72 13.93 13.59
N ALA A 13 -1.95 14.70 12.51
CA ALA A 13 -1.07 15.71 11.92
C ALA A 13 0.43 15.41 12.05
N SER A 14 1.08 15.00 10.96
CA SER A 14 2.55 14.87 10.87
C SER A 14 3.23 15.86 11.82
N PRO A 15 4.06 15.41 12.78
CA PRO A 15 4.80 16.36 13.59
C PRO A 15 5.53 17.25 12.60
N GLU A 16 5.31 18.57 12.70
CA GLU A 16 6.07 19.58 11.98
C GLU A 16 7.50 19.08 11.87
N VAL A 17 8.06 19.03 10.65
CA VAL A 17 9.44 18.57 10.46
C VAL A 17 10.34 19.50 11.26
N GLN A 18 10.64 19.13 12.50
CA GLN A 18 11.41 19.96 13.42
C GLN A 18 12.89 19.75 13.10
N LEU A 19 13.46 20.70 12.36
CA LEU A 19 14.89 20.74 12.11
C LEU A 19 15.60 21.15 13.39
N SER A 20 16.60 20.36 13.78
CA SER A 20 17.25 20.46 15.09
C SER A 20 18.08 21.74 15.28
N ASP A 21 18.43 22.43 14.19
CA ASP A 21 19.43 23.50 14.14
C ASP A 21 18.89 24.87 13.73
N ILE A 22 17.56 25.03 13.59
CA ILE A 22 16.92 26.33 13.34
C ILE A 22 16.31 26.95 14.59
N LYS A 23 16.15 26.20 15.68
CA LYS A 23 15.54 26.68 16.92
C LYS A 23 16.33 27.83 17.55
N GLY A 24 15.68 28.96 17.79
CA GLY A 24 16.27 30.20 18.30
C GLY A 24 17.06 31.00 17.25
N HIS A 25 17.07 30.57 15.99
CA HIS A 25 17.70 31.30 14.89
C HIS A 25 16.79 32.45 14.43
N TRP A 26 17.36 33.58 14.00
CA TRP A 26 16.56 34.74 13.55
C TRP A 26 15.64 34.42 12.36
N ALA A 27 16.05 33.46 11.52
CA ALA A 27 15.29 33.00 10.36
C ALA A 27 14.34 31.81 10.64
N GLU A 28 14.23 31.34 11.89
CA GLU A 28 13.47 30.14 12.27
C GLU A 28 12.05 30.15 11.70
N ALA A 29 11.28 31.21 11.98
CA ALA A 29 9.89 31.31 11.57
C ALA A 29 9.71 31.26 10.04
N LYS A 30 10.59 31.94 9.29
CA LYS A 30 10.53 31.96 7.82
C LYS A 30 10.93 30.61 7.21
N ILE A 31 11.97 29.98 7.75
CA ILE A 31 12.41 28.64 7.32
C ILE A 31 11.31 27.61 7.61
N GLN A 32 10.72 27.64 8.81
CA GLN A 32 9.64 26.73 9.19
C GLN A 32 8.43 26.89 8.27
N ALA A 33 7.98 28.12 8.03
CA ALA A 33 6.87 28.38 7.12
C ALA A 33 7.10 27.82 5.70
N TRP A 34 8.33 27.90 5.19
CA TRP A 34 8.69 27.35 3.88
C TRP A 34 8.80 25.82 3.88
N ILE A 35 9.18 25.21 4.99
CA ILE A 35 9.12 23.76 5.16
C ILE A 35 7.67 23.29 5.16
N ASP A 36 6.80 23.99 5.89
CA ASP A 36 5.37 23.68 5.99
C ASP A 36 4.66 23.83 4.63
N GLN A 37 5.12 24.78 3.80
CA GLN A 37 4.68 24.98 2.42
C GLN A 37 5.36 24.03 1.41
N GLY A 38 6.32 23.21 1.85
CA GLY A 38 7.10 22.31 0.98
C GLY A 38 8.06 23.02 0.01
N LEU A 39 8.35 24.31 0.22
CA LEU A 39 9.25 25.12 -0.61
C LEU A 39 10.72 24.84 -0.35
N VAL A 40 11.06 24.34 0.83
CA VAL A 40 12.42 23.96 1.18
C VAL A 40 12.44 22.70 2.02
N ARG A 41 13.49 21.90 1.84
CA ARG A 41 13.76 20.71 2.64
C ARG A 41 15.08 20.83 3.39
N GLY A 42 15.13 20.24 4.58
CA GLY A 42 16.37 20.00 5.31
C GLY A 42 17.20 18.89 4.67
N TYR A 43 18.41 18.68 5.18
CA TYR A 43 19.24 17.54 4.83
C TYR A 43 18.71 16.26 5.50
N LEU A 44 19.13 15.09 4.99
CA LEU A 44 18.77 13.76 5.52
C LEU A 44 19.10 13.59 7.02
N ASP A 45 20.04 14.38 7.53
CA ASP A 45 20.46 14.41 8.94
C ASP A 45 19.53 15.25 9.86
N ARG A 46 18.36 15.68 9.36
CA ARG A 46 17.37 16.52 10.08
C ARG A 46 17.90 17.90 10.48
N THR A 47 18.78 18.48 9.65
CA THR A 47 19.29 19.84 9.81
C THR A 47 18.98 20.71 8.58
N PHE A 48 18.87 22.02 8.77
CA PHE A 48 18.76 23.02 7.69
C PHE A 48 20.11 23.61 7.30
N LYS A 49 21.04 23.68 8.24
CA LYS A 49 22.34 24.37 8.20
C LYS A 49 22.18 25.86 7.87
N PRO A 50 21.44 26.66 8.68
CA PRO A 50 21.05 28.04 8.34
C PRO A 50 22.24 28.96 8.07
N ASN A 51 23.35 28.76 8.78
CA ASN A 51 24.56 29.57 8.66
C ASN A 51 25.57 29.06 7.61
N LYS A 52 25.28 27.97 6.91
CA LYS A 52 26.15 27.45 5.85
C LYS A 52 25.95 28.30 4.59
N SER A 53 27.04 28.66 3.91
CA SER A 53 26.98 29.31 2.60
C SER A 53 26.24 28.44 1.59
N ILE A 54 25.29 29.02 0.87
CA ILE A 54 24.51 28.31 -0.15
C ILE A 54 25.27 28.27 -1.48
N THR A 55 25.21 27.14 -2.19
CA THR A 55 25.76 27.05 -3.55
C THR A 55 24.82 27.70 -4.56
N ARG A 56 25.34 28.09 -5.74
CA ARG A 56 24.51 28.62 -6.84
C ARG A 56 23.40 27.63 -7.24
N ALA A 57 23.71 26.34 -7.30
CA ALA A 57 22.75 25.29 -7.62
C ALA A 57 21.67 25.11 -6.54
N GLU A 58 22.05 25.14 -5.25
CA GLU A 58 21.08 25.10 -4.14
C GLU A 58 20.16 26.33 -4.17
N PHE A 59 20.70 27.52 -4.45
CA PHE A 59 19.90 28.75 -4.55
C PHE A 59 18.91 28.71 -5.72
N ILE A 60 19.35 28.22 -6.89
CA ILE A 60 18.48 28.02 -8.06
C ILE A 60 17.31 27.07 -7.72
N ASN A 61 17.57 26.00 -6.96
CA ASN A 61 16.50 25.11 -6.51
C ASN A 61 15.48 25.85 -5.63
N LEU A 62 15.94 26.68 -4.69
CA LEU A 62 15.04 27.48 -3.86
C LEU A 62 14.24 28.49 -4.69
N VAL A 63 14.87 29.15 -5.67
CA VAL A 63 14.19 30.07 -6.59
C VAL A 63 13.10 29.34 -7.39
N ASN A 64 13.42 28.19 -8.00
CA ASN A 64 12.45 27.43 -8.78
C ASN A 64 11.29 26.96 -7.91
N ALA A 65 11.57 26.47 -6.70
CA ALA A 65 10.55 26.06 -5.75
C ALA A 65 9.63 27.22 -5.35
N ALA A 66 10.22 28.40 -5.09
CA ALA A 66 9.56 29.61 -4.63
C ALA A 66 8.68 30.30 -5.69
N PHE A 67 9.16 30.36 -6.94
CA PHE A 67 8.50 31.06 -8.05
C PHE A 67 7.77 30.12 -9.02
N GLY A 68 7.80 28.80 -8.77
CA GLY A 68 7.14 27.81 -9.62
C GLY A 68 7.80 27.63 -10.99
N TYR A 69 9.06 28.07 -11.16
CA TYR A 69 9.75 27.90 -12.43
C TYR A 69 10.05 26.44 -12.72
N SER A 70 9.67 26.04 -13.93
CA SER A 70 9.81 24.68 -14.44
C SER A 70 10.01 24.72 -15.97
N GLY A 71 10.39 23.59 -16.57
CA GLY A 71 10.67 23.48 -18.00
C GLY A 71 12.15 23.24 -18.30
N GLN A 72 12.47 22.84 -19.54
CA GLN A 72 13.84 22.56 -19.94
C GLN A 72 14.24 23.34 -21.18
N ASN A 73 15.37 24.02 -21.09
CA ASN A 73 16.13 24.49 -22.24
C ASN A 73 17.41 23.67 -22.36
N LYS A 74 17.86 23.43 -23.61
CA LYS A 74 19.15 22.78 -23.84
C LYS A 74 20.26 23.58 -23.15
N ILE A 75 20.86 22.99 -22.13
CA ILE A 75 21.97 23.59 -21.40
C ILE A 75 23.25 23.46 -22.23
N ASN A 76 23.88 24.61 -22.50
CA ASN A 76 25.16 24.69 -23.22
C ASN A 76 26.33 25.06 -22.29
N PHE A 77 26.15 24.97 -20.97
CA PHE A 77 27.22 25.26 -20.00
C PHE A 77 28.18 24.08 -19.90
N LYS A 78 29.49 24.36 -19.95
CA LYS A 78 30.55 23.33 -19.98
C LYS A 78 30.69 22.53 -18.70
N ASP A 79 30.22 23.06 -17.57
CA ASP A 79 30.38 22.52 -16.22
C ASP A 79 29.06 22.02 -15.60
N VAL A 80 28.04 21.82 -16.44
CA VAL A 80 26.73 21.30 -16.03
C VAL A 80 26.50 19.99 -16.80
N SER A 81 26.75 18.86 -16.13
CA SER A 81 26.50 17.52 -16.67
C SER A 81 25.02 17.18 -16.63
N VAL A 82 24.50 16.49 -17.65
CA VAL A 82 23.10 16.01 -17.71
C VAL A 82 22.74 15.09 -16.54
N ASP A 83 23.71 14.34 -16.03
CA ASP A 83 23.52 13.41 -14.90
C ASP A 83 23.65 14.10 -13.52
N ALA A 84 23.90 15.41 -13.47
CA ALA A 84 24.07 16.11 -12.20
C ALA A 84 22.72 16.35 -11.50
N TRP A 85 22.66 16.20 -10.17
CA TRP A 85 21.43 16.42 -9.38
C TRP A 85 20.79 17.80 -9.57
N TYR A 86 21.59 18.80 -9.97
CA TYR A 86 21.14 20.18 -10.21
C TYR A 86 20.89 20.50 -11.69
N TYR A 87 21.07 19.54 -12.62
CA TYR A 87 20.91 19.79 -14.05
C TYR A 87 19.54 20.38 -14.36
N GLU A 88 18.50 19.73 -13.84
CA GLU A 88 17.10 20.13 -14.02
C GLU A 88 16.81 21.52 -13.48
N ALA A 89 17.32 21.82 -12.29
CA ALA A 89 17.14 23.13 -11.68
C ALA A 89 17.75 24.23 -12.55
N VAL A 90 18.92 23.97 -13.15
CA VAL A 90 19.62 24.90 -14.06
C VAL A 90 18.91 25.00 -15.41
N ALA A 91 18.37 23.89 -15.92
CA ALA A 91 17.56 23.85 -17.14
C ALA A 91 16.29 24.71 -16.99
N ALA A 92 15.57 24.57 -15.88
CA ALA A 92 14.41 25.39 -15.54
C ALA A 92 14.79 26.87 -15.39
N ALA A 93 15.91 27.16 -14.74
CA ALA A 93 16.40 28.53 -14.60
C ALA A 93 16.75 29.18 -15.94
N SER A 94 17.36 28.42 -16.85
CA SER A 94 17.69 28.86 -18.20
C SER A 94 16.45 28.98 -19.09
N ALA A 95 15.44 28.13 -18.90
CA ALA A 95 14.16 28.21 -19.59
C ALA A 95 13.35 29.44 -19.17
N ALA A 96 13.32 29.72 -17.86
CA ALA A 96 12.71 30.92 -17.29
C ALA A 96 13.50 32.20 -17.61
N GLY A 97 14.71 32.09 -18.15
CA GLY A 97 15.52 33.20 -18.62
C GLY A 97 16.21 34.02 -17.52
N TYR A 98 16.10 33.62 -16.25
CA TYR A 98 16.72 34.35 -15.13
C TYR A 98 18.18 33.96 -14.86
N ILE A 99 18.71 32.93 -15.55
CA ILE A 99 20.13 32.57 -15.56
C ILE A 99 20.67 32.50 -16.98
N SER A 100 21.78 33.20 -17.24
CA SER A 100 22.49 33.25 -18.52
C SER A 100 23.93 32.68 -18.49
N GLY A 101 24.44 32.32 -17.31
CA GLY A 101 25.80 31.83 -17.09
C GLY A 101 26.89 32.90 -17.25
N TYR A 102 28.16 32.50 -17.15
CA TYR A 102 29.31 33.38 -17.28
C TYR A 102 29.79 33.47 -18.74
N SER A 103 30.58 34.51 -19.04
CA SER A 103 31.15 34.74 -20.38
C SER A 103 32.07 33.61 -20.89
N ASP A 104 32.58 32.75 -20.00
CA ASP A 104 33.40 31.57 -20.32
C ASP A 104 32.57 30.32 -20.67
N GLN A 105 31.24 30.45 -20.72
CA GLN A 105 30.25 29.39 -20.93
C GLN A 105 30.16 28.39 -19.76
N THR A 106 30.41 28.84 -18.53
CA THR A 106 30.19 28.05 -17.31
C THR A 106 29.02 28.59 -16.48
N MET A 107 28.50 27.80 -15.54
CA MET A 107 27.48 28.22 -14.56
C MET A 107 28.02 28.24 -13.11
N LYS A 108 29.07 27.47 -12.84
CA LYS A 108 29.71 27.28 -11.54
C LYS A 108 28.73 26.81 -10.45
N PRO A 109 28.00 25.69 -10.68
CA PRO A 109 26.88 25.22 -9.83
C PRO A 109 27.23 25.07 -8.35
N GLN A 110 28.44 24.58 -8.08
CA GLN A 110 28.87 24.23 -6.73
C GLN A 110 29.59 25.37 -6.00
N ASN A 111 29.84 26.49 -6.67
CA ASN A 111 30.45 27.64 -6.01
C ASN A 111 29.42 28.29 -5.08
N SER A 112 29.89 28.82 -3.95
CA SER A 112 29.07 29.65 -3.08
C SER A 112 28.62 30.91 -3.82
N LEU A 113 27.34 31.25 -3.65
CA LEU A 113 26.72 32.41 -4.30
C LEU A 113 27.03 33.69 -3.51
N SER A 114 27.55 34.72 -4.18
CA SER A 114 27.81 36.02 -3.55
C SER A 114 26.54 36.88 -3.44
N ARG A 115 26.55 37.84 -2.51
CA ARG A 115 25.45 38.78 -2.29
C ARG A 115 25.09 39.58 -3.53
N GLN A 116 26.09 40.08 -4.27
CA GLN A 116 25.81 40.85 -5.50
C GLN A 116 25.23 39.98 -6.64
N GLU A 117 25.60 38.69 -6.70
CA GLU A 117 25.03 37.77 -7.67
C GLU A 117 23.58 37.40 -7.32
N ALA A 118 23.29 37.19 -6.04
CA ALA A 118 21.92 36.99 -5.57
C ALA A 118 21.03 38.20 -5.91
N ALA A 119 21.54 39.43 -5.70
CA ALA A 119 20.81 40.65 -6.05
C ALA A 119 20.45 40.72 -7.55
N VAL A 120 21.41 40.38 -8.42
CA VAL A 120 21.19 40.37 -9.88
C VAL A 120 20.14 39.34 -10.28
N ILE A 121 20.17 38.14 -9.69
CA ILE A 121 19.18 37.10 -9.97
C ILE A 121 17.78 37.57 -9.56
N ILE A 122 17.64 38.11 -8.34
CA ILE A 122 16.33 38.53 -7.81
C ILE A 122 15.78 39.75 -8.55
N ALA A 123 16.63 40.74 -8.83
CA ALA A 123 16.21 41.91 -9.61
C ALA A 123 15.74 41.52 -11.01
N GLY A 124 16.40 40.55 -11.65
CA GLY A 124 15.98 40.00 -12.94
C GLY A 124 14.65 39.24 -12.87
N ILE A 125 14.46 38.39 -11.86
CA ILE A 125 13.21 37.64 -11.63
C ILE A 125 12.02 38.57 -11.45
N LEU A 126 12.20 39.63 -10.66
CA LEU A 126 11.17 40.62 -10.37
C LEU A 126 11.08 41.73 -11.44
N ASN A 127 11.94 41.69 -12.47
CA ASN A 127 12.04 42.70 -13.52
C ASN A 127 12.17 44.14 -12.97
N LEU A 128 13.03 44.33 -11.97
CA LEU A 128 13.28 45.64 -11.34
C LEU A 128 14.12 46.53 -12.25
N GLU A 129 13.82 47.83 -12.27
CA GLU A 129 14.65 48.82 -12.96
C GLU A 129 15.96 49.07 -12.19
N ASP A 130 17.08 49.13 -12.91
CA ASP A 130 18.39 49.39 -12.33
C ASP A 130 18.42 50.71 -11.54
N ASN A 131 19.01 50.67 -10.35
CA ASN A 131 19.07 51.82 -9.45
C ASN A 131 20.48 51.98 -8.86
N GLU A 132 21.41 52.56 -9.63
CA GLU A 132 22.79 52.78 -9.15
C GLU A 132 22.86 53.75 -7.97
N GLU A 133 21.96 54.73 -7.87
CA GLU A 133 21.94 55.71 -6.78
C GLU A 133 21.71 55.05 -5.43
N ALA A 134 20.79 54.07 -5.36
CA ALA A 134 20.56 53.28 -4.16
C ALA A 134 21.79 52.42 -3.78
N ALA A 135 22.55 51.93 -4.76
CA ALA A 135 23.79 51.21 -4.50
C ALA A 135 24.92 52.13 -3.99
N ASP A 136 24.95 53.40 -4.43
CA ASP A 136 25.94 54.39 -3.99
C ASP A 136 25.78 54.81 -2.53
N ALA A 137 24.62 54.53 -1.92
CA ALA A 137 24.37 54.76 -0.51
C ALA A 137 25.18 53.83 0.42
N PHE A 138 25.69 52.69 -0.08
CA PHE A 138 26.51 51.77 0.70
C PHE A 138 27.95 52.29 0.89
N SER A 139 28.50 52.12 2.09
CA SER A 139 29.85 52.61 2.43
C SER A 139 30.96 51.94 1.60
N ASP A 140 30.71 50.73 1.10
CA ASP A 140 31.62 49.93 0.28
C ASP A 140 31.18 49.88 -1.20
N SER A 141 30.37 50.85 -1.65
CA SER A 141 29.84 50.92 -3.03
C SER A 141 30.93 50.82 -4.12
N SER A 142 32.14 51.33 -3.84
CA SER A 142 33.31 51.21 -4.73
C SER A 142 33.80 49.77 -4.95
N THR A 143 33.40 48.83 -4.10
CA THR A 143 33.73 47.40 -4.21
C THR A 143 32.65 46.59 -4.94
N ILE A 144 31.47 47.19 -5.19
CA ILE A 144 30.40 46.58 -5.98
C ILE A 144 30.82 46.59 -7.44
N ALA A 145 30.77 45.44 -8.09
CA ALA A 145 31.18 45.35 -9.48
C ALA A 145 30.22 46.13 -10.38
N ALA A 146 30.75 46.88 -11.35
CA ALA A 146 29.95 47.75 -12.23
C ALA A 146 28.77 47.03 -12.90
N TRP A 147 28.95 45.76 -13.30
CA TRP A 147 27.91 44.95 -13.94
C TRP A 147 26.73 44.58 -13.02
N SER A 148 26.92 44.66 -11.70
CA SER A 148 25.91 44.31 -10.69
C SER A 148 25.31 45.53 -10.00
N LYS A 149 25.86 46.72 -10.22
CA LYS A 149 25.62 47.89 -9.37
C LYS A 149 24.17 48.38 -9.43
N GLY A 150 23.59 48.48 -10.63
CA GLY A 150 22.18 48.84 -10.82
C GLY A 150 21.24 47.86 -10.12
N ALA A 151 21.42 46.57 -10.37
CA ALA A 151 20.61 45.51 -9.77
C ALA A 151 20.76 45.40 -8.24
N VAL A 152 21.97 45.63 -7.70
CA VAL A 152 22.21 45.67 -6.26
C VAL A 152 21.39 46.79 -5.62
N GLY A 153 21.43 47.99 -6.19
CA GLY A 153 20.64 49.10 -5.66
C GLY A 153 19.14 48.90 -5.86
N ALA A 154 18.72 48.28 -6.96
CA ALA A 154 17.32 47.94 -7.22
C ALA A 154 16.78 46.93 -6.18
N ALA A 155 17.50 45.83 -5.95
CA ALA A 155 17.13 44.82 -4.97
C ALA A 155 17.14 45.37 -3.53
N ALA A 156 18.08 46.28 -3.23
CA ALA A 156 18.13 46.95 -1.93
C ALA A 156 16.97 47.93 -1.73
N ALA A 157 16.67 48.76 -2.73
CA ALA A 157 15.55 49.71 -2.69
C ALA A 157 14.20 48.98 -2.59
N ALA A 158 14.06 47.82 -3.23
CA ALA A 158 12.89 46.96 -3.13
C ALA A 158 12.79 46.19 -1.79
N GLY A 159 13.79 46.26 -0.92
CA GLY A 159 13.78 45.56 0.37
C GLY A 159 14.08 44.05 0.29
N MET A 160 14.60 43.57 -0.84
CA MET A 160 14.92 42.16 -1.05
C MET A 160 16.23 41.78 -0.35
N ILE A 161 17.22 42.68 -0.41
CA ILE A 161 18.54 42.49 0.20
C ILE A 161 18.97 43.79 0.88
N SER A 162 19.00 43.81 2.21
CA SER A 162 19.44 44.99 2.99
C SER A 162 20.95 45.04 3.17
N GLY A 163 21.49 46.25 3.41
CA GLY A 163 22.87 46.43 3.89
C GLY A 163 23.04 45.98 5.34
N TYR A 164 24.29 45.81 5.76
CA TYR A 164 24.65 45.50 7.14
C TYR A 164 24.57 46.78 8.01
N GLU A 165 24.49 46.59 9.34
CA GLU A 165 24.43 47.71 10.31
C GLU A 165 25.63 48.66 10.23
N ASP A 166 26.77 48.18 9.74
CA ASP A 166 27.98 48.98 9.50
C ASP A 166 27.89 49.89 8.25
N GLY A 167 26.75 49.87 7.54
CA GLY A 167 26.49 50.66 6.34
C GLY A 167 27.01 50.04 5.03
N SER A 168 27.60 48.84 5.09
CA SER A 168 28.17 48.16 3.92
C SER A 168 27.20 47.15 3.30
N PHE A 169 27.38 46.84 2.01
CA PHE A 169 26.65 45.79 1.29
C PHE A 169 27.38 44.44 1.30
N LYS A 170 28.72 44.46 1.35
CA LYS A 170 29.63 43.30 1.28
C LYS A 170 29.41 42.45 0.02
N PRO A 171 29.62 43.02 -1.18
CA PRO A 171 29.20 42.42 -2.46
C PRO A 171 29.77 41.02 -2.72
N LEU A 172 31.01 40.76 -2.30
CA LEU A 172 31.71 39.48 -2.49
C LEU A 172 31.45 38.46 -1.38
N HIS A 173 30.75 38.83 -0.31
CA HIS A 173 30.41 37.91 0.77
C HIS A 173 29.41 36.86 0.25
N SER A 174 29.63 35.58 0.58
CA SER A 174 28.68 34.53 0.23
C SER A 174 27.44 34.62 1.10
N ILE A 175 26.26 34.45 0.51
CA ILE A 175 25.02 34.37 1.29
C ILE A 175 24.88 33.00 1.95
N THR A 176 24.36 33.01 3.16
CA THR A 176 23.96 31.81 3.91
C THR A 176 22.63 31.27 3.42
N ARG A 177 22.30 30.02 3.76
CA ARG A 177 21.00 29.42 3.46
C ARG A 177 19.84 30.17 4.12
N ALA A 178 20.04 30.70 5.34
CA ALA A 178 19.03 31.52 6.02
C ALA A 178 18.80 32.86 5.30
N GLU A 179 19.87 33.56 4.92
CA GLU A 179 19.75 34.79 4.12
C GLU A 179 19.07 34.49 2.77
N ALA A 180 19.39 33.37 2.11
CA ALA A 180 18.73 32.98 0.86
C ALA A 180 17.21 32.84 1.02
N VAL A 181 16.75 32.15 2.08
CA VAL A 181 15.31 32.01 2.36
C VAL A 181 14.68 33.37 2.63
N GLU A 182 15.31 34.22 3.45
CA GLU A 182 14.77 35.56 3.72
C GLU A 182 14.60 36.39 2.45
N ILE A 183 15.62 36.43 1.59
CA ILE A 183 15.59 37.17 0.33
C ILE A 183 14.43 36.67 -0.54
N LEU A 184 14.27 35.36 -0.65
CA LEU A 184 13.25 34.78 -1.52
C LEU A 184 11.84 34.89 -0.93
N VAL A 185 11.67 34.82 0.39
CA VAL A 185 10.38 35.11 1.08
C VAL A 185 9.92 36.51 0.68
N ASN A 186 10.79 37.52 0.88
CA ASN A 186 10.46 38.90 0.57
C ASN A 186 10.14 39.08 -0.93
N ALA A 187 10.85 38.37 -1.80
CA ALA A 187 10.66 38.43 -3.24
C ALA A 187 9.33 37.79 -3.69
N VAL A 188 8.96 36.65 -3.12
CA VAL A 188 7.67 35.98 -3.40
C VAL A 188 6.50 36.84 -2.92
N ASP A 189 6.59 37.42 -1.73
CA ASP A 189 5.52 38.26 -1.19
C ASP A 189 5.32 39.53 -2.04
N THR A 190 6.40 40.08 -2.62
CA THR A 190 6.31 41.23 -3.54
C THR A 190 5.70 40.84 -4.90
N ASN A 191 5.94 39.62 -5.38
CA ASN A 191 5.40 39.12 -6.64
C ASN A 191 3.89 38.81 -6.61
N THR A 192 3.25 38.78 -5.43
CA THR A 192 1.79 38.54 -5.31
C THR A 192 0.91 39.73 -5.66
N GLN A 193 1.47 40.93 -5.81
CA GLN A 193 0.69 42.16 -6.00
C GLN A 193 0.50 42.57 -7.47
N VAL A 194 1.18 41.95 -8.43
CA VAL A 194 1.04 42.27 -9.87
C VAL A 194 1.38 41.06 -10.76
N GLY A 195 0.50 40.70 -11.70
CA GLY A 195 0.97 40.22 -13.01
C GLY A 195 0.84 38.72 -13.35
N ALA A 196 0.65 38.49 -14.66
CA ALA A 196 0.62 37.23 -15.42
C ALA A 196 -0.33 36.11 -14.96
N LYS A 197 -0.61 35.18 -15.89
CA LYS A 197 -1.33 33.94 -15.63
C LYS A 197 -0.31 32.90 -15.13
N PRO A 198 -0.55 32.17 -14.04
CA PRO A 198 0.36 31.11 -13.60
C PRO A 198 0.56 30.03 -14.68
N SER A 199 1.75 29.45 -14.75
CA SER A 199 2.05 28.34 -15.67
C SER A 199 1.39 27.04 -15.19
N LYS A 200 1.17 26.10 -16.12
CA LYS A 200 0.76 24.74 -15.76
C LYS A 200 1.84 24.09 -14.87
N PRO A 201 1.46 23.28 -13.87
CA PRO A 201 2.42 22.44 -13.17
C PRO A 201 3.07 21.46 -14.17
N ILE A 202 4.35 21.18 -13.97
CA ILE A 202 5.11 20.25 -14.81
C ILE A 202 5.59 19.05 -13.98
N GLY A 203 5.57 19.14 -12.64
CA GLY A 203 6.04 18.09 -11.74
C GLY A 203 7.53 17.73 -11.93
N THR A 204 7.85 16.43 -11.94
CA THR A 204 9.21 15.90 -12.13
C THR A 204 9.46 15.44 -13.57
N THR A 205 10.73 15.33 -13.98
CA THR A 205 11.15 14.80 -15.30
C THR A 205 11.87 13.45 -15.19
N ASN A 206 12.02 12.90 -13.99
CA ASN A 206 12.79 11.69 -13.70
C ASN A 206 11.89 10.46 -13.78
N GLN A 207 12.01 9.69 -14.85
CA GLN A 207 11.27 8.44 -14.99
C GLN A 207 11.58 7.47 -13.84
N LEU A 208 10.57 7.12 -13.04
CA LEU A 208 10.50 5.80 -12.42
C LEU A 208 9.06 5.35 -12.15
N ASN A 209 8.42 5.03 -13.26
CA ASN A 209 7.50 3.91 -13.37
C ASN A 209 8.27 2.62 -13.02
N VAL A 210 7.97 1.99 -11.89
CA VAL A 210 8.80 0.93 -11.27
C VAL A 210 8.97 -0.26 -12.23
N ALA A 211 10.14 -0.33 -12.86
CA ALA A 211 10.45 -1.43 -13.76
C ALA A 211 10.43 -2.78 -13.03
N PRO A 212 10.16 -3.89 -13.73
CA PRO A 212 10.46 -5.20 -13.18
C PRO A 212 11.92 -5.26 -12.72
N PRO A 213 12.22 -5.96 -11.61
CA PRO A 213 13.60 -6.25 -11.23
C PRO A 213 14.34 -6.77 -12.47
N ALA A 214 15.58 -6.32 -12.68
CA ALA A 214 16.40 -6.87 -13.74
C ALA A 214 16.49 -8.39 -13.55
N ASP A 215 16.50 -9.16 -14.65
CA ASP A 215 16.67 -10.61 -14.65
C ASP A 215 18.02 -11.02 -14.02
N GLU A 216 18.12 -10.97 -12.70
CA GLU A 216 19.31 -11.37 -11.94
C GLU A 216 18.95 -12.41 -10.86
N ALA A 217 19.71 -13.51 -10.91
CA ALA A 217 19.90 -14.61 -9.95
C ALA A 217 18.68 -15.38 -9.39
N SER A 218 17.48 -14.80 -9.30
CA SER A 218 16.28 -15.43 -8.73
C SER A 218 15.37 -16.01 -9.82
N LEU A 219 14.72 -17.13 -9.51
CA LEU A 219 13.80 -17.81 -10.41
C LEU A 219 12.43 -17.12 -10.36
N SER A 220 12.05 -16.42 -11.42
CA SER A 220 10.75 -15.72 -11.49
C SER A 220 9.59 -16.70 -11.30
N ALA A 221 8.74 -16.43 -10.29
CA ALA A 221 7.54 -17.23 -10.01
C ALA A 221 6.54 -17.20 -11.17
N VAL A 222 6.45 -16.07 -11.88
CA VAL A 222 5.57 -15.89 -13.03
C VAL A 222 6.08 -16.62 -14.27
N ARG A 223 7.41 -16.65 -14.49
CA ARG A 223 7.97 -17.34 -15.68
C ARG A 223 8.16 -18.84 -15.47
N HIS A 224 8.33 -19.30 -14.24
CA HIS A 224 8.73 -20.67 -13.92
C HIS A 224 7.76 -21.41 -12.99
N GLY A 225 6.55 -20.89 -12.77
CA GLY A 225 5.54 -21.52 -11.91
C GLY A 225 5.18 -22.96 -12.29
N ASP A 226 5.28 -23.33 -13.58
CA ASP A 226 5.06 -24.70 -14.08
C ASP A 226 5.97 -25.74 -13.42
N ASN A 227 7.15 -25.33 -12.94
CA ASN A 227 8.08 -26.24 -12.25
C ASN A 227 7.47 -26.85 -10.99
N ALA A 228 6.46 -26.22 -10.40
CA ALA A 228 5.77 -26.74 -9.22
C ALA A 228 4.78 -27.89 -9.54
N ALA A 229 4.45 -28.12 -10.81
CA ALA A 229 3.69 -29.30 -11.25
C ALA A 229 4.59 -30.45 -11.72
N ASP A 230 5.84 -30.17 -12.12
CA ASP A 230 6.77 -31.18 -12.61
C ASP A 230 7.18 -32.19 -11.52
N ASP A 231 7.25 -33.47 -11.86
CA ASP A 231 7.56 -34.53 -10.89
C ASP A 231 8.95 -34.48 -10.27
N THR A 232 9.91 -33.85 -10.97
CA THR A 232 11.30 -33.72 -10.54
C THR A 232 11.58 -32.32 -10.00
N LEU A 233 11.20 -31.27 -10.74
CA LEU A 233 11.56 -29.88 -10.45
C LEU A 233 10.82 -29.31 -9.24
N LYS A 234 9.59 -29.78 -8.94
CA LYS A 234 8.75 -29.22 -7.87
C LYS A 234 9.36 -29.32 -6.48
N ASN A 235 10.34 -30.20 -6.31
CA ASN A 235 10.85 -30.59 -5.02
C ASN A 235 12.21 -29.99 -4.66
N THR A 236 12.82 -29.19 -5.55
CA THR A 236 14.17 -28.64 -5.35
C THR A 236 14.12 -27.11 -5.28
N ALA A 237 14.74 -26.50 -4.27
CA ALA A 237 14.74 -25.04 -4.11
C ALA A 237 15.33 -24.30 -5.31
N ALA A 238 16.36 -24.86 -5.96
CA ALA A 238 17.00 -24.27 -7.13
C ALA A 238 16.10 -24.23 -8.38
N THR A 239 15.00 -24.99 -8.40
CA THR A 239 14.13 -25.13 -9.58
C THR A 239 12.67 -24.82 -9.31
N ASN A 240 12.21 -24.78 -8.06
CA ASN A 240 10.84 -24.38 -7.71
C ASN A 240 10.83 -22.95 -7.17
N PRO A 241 10.26 -21.97 -7.91
CA PRO A 241 10.29 -20.58 -7.50
C PRO A 241 9.46 -20.34 -6.22
N PHE A 242 8.43 -21.15 -5.96
CA PHE A 242 7.59 -21.03 -4.78
C PHE A 242 8.29 -21.52 -3.49
N ILE A 243 9.30 -22.39 -3.62
CA ILE A 243 10.18 -22.73 -2.49
C ILE A 243 11.17 -21.58 -2.28
N GLN A 244 11.76 -21.06 -3.37
CA GLN A 244 12.78 -20.02 -3.31
C GLN A 244 12.29 -18.72 -2.67
N ILE A 245 11.08 -18.25 -3.02
CA ILE A 245 10.50 -17.03 -2.40
C ILE A 245 10.17 -17.20 -0.90
N LEU A 246 10.33 -18.40 -0.35
CA LEU A 246 10.16 -18.70 1.06
C LEU A 246 11.51 -18.96 1.78
N ASP A 247 12.64 -18.84 1.08
CA ASP A 247 13.98 -19.20 1.60
C ASP A 247 14.38 -18.41 2.84
N GLY A 248 13.80 -17.22 3.05
CA GLY A 248 13.96 -16.45 4.28
C GLY A 248 13.51 -17.20 5.54
N PHE A 249 12.66 -18.23 5.42
CA PHE A 249 12.27 -19.07 6.54
C PHE A 249 13.46 -19.88 7.09
N ASP A 250 14.36 -20.31 6.21
CA ASP A 250 15.57 -21.04 6.58
C ASP A 250 16.56 -20.18 7.39
N ALA A 251 16.44 -18.85 7.34
CA ALA A 251 17.19 -17.92 8.20
C ALA A 251 16.59 -17.82 9.62
N VAL A 252 15.35 -18.27 9.83
CA VAL A 252 14.67 -18.29 11.12
C VAL A 252 14.77 -19.64 11.80
N TRP A 253 14.42 -20.69 11.06
CA TRP A 253 14.41 -22.07 11.53
C TRP A 253 14.83 -22.99 10.39
N SER A 254 15.62 -24.02 10.68
CA SER A 254 16.04 -24.98 9.65
C SER A 254 16.08 -26.40 10.17
N LEU A 255 15.78 -27.36 9.28
CA LEU A 255 16.04 -28.78 9.50
C LEU A 255 17.53 -29.12 9.59
N ASN A 256 18.42 -28.20 9.15
CA ASN A 256 19.86 -28.38 9.09
C ASN A 256 20.30 -29.63 8.29
N GLN A 257 19.60 -29.93 7.20
CA GLN A 257 19.89 -31.06 6.32
C GLN A 257 20.28 -30.56 4.93
N SER A 258 21.56 -30.25 4.70
CA SER A 258 22.02 -29.71 3.41
C SER A 258 21.72 -30.63 2.22
N ALA A 259 21.83 -31.96 2.42
CA ALA A 259 21.50 -32.95 1.39
C ALA A 259 20.01 -32.97 1.02
N TRP A 260 19.13 -32.58 1.96
CA TRP A 260 17.71 -32.39 1.68
C TRP A 260 17.44 -31.06 0.98
N ARG A 261 18.28 -30.05 1.18
CA ARG A 261 18.13 -28.75 0.51
C ARG A 261 18.58 -28.81 -0.95
N ASP A 262 19.65 -29.55 -1.24
CA ASP A 262 20.29 -29.62 -2.57
C ASP A 262 19.82 -30.79 -3.47
N GLY A 263 18.88 -31.61 -3.01
CA GLY A 263 18.35 -32.75 -3.77
C GLY A 263 19.15 -34.04 -3.68
N THR A 264 20.33 -34.03 -3.06
CA THR A 264 21.20 -35.23 -2.99
C THR A 264 20.66 -36.32 -2.05
N ALA A 265 19.73 -35.98 -1.16
CA ALA A 265 19.01 -36.95 -0.32
C ALA A 265 18.22 -37.98 -1.15
N LEU A 266 17.79 -37.65 -2.37
CA LEU A 266 17.07 -38.57 -3.26
C LEU A 266 17.97 -39.60 -3.93
N THR A 267 19.28 -39.37 -3.96
CA THR A 267 20.24 -40.24 -4.65
C THR A 267 21.01 -41.13 -3.68
N THR A 268 20.85 -40.89 -2.38
CA THR A 268 21.54 -41.61 -1.32
C THR A 268 20.58 -42.60 -0.65
N PRO A 269 20.80 -43.93 -0.76
CA PRO A 269 20.00 -44.91 -0.05
C PRO A 269 20.13 -44.74 1.47
N GLY A 270 19.00 -44.77 2.18
CA GLY A 270 18.93 -44.81 3.64
C GLY A 270 19.32 -46.18 4.20
N ILE A 271 19.18 -46.34 5.52
CA ILE A 271 19.60 -47.54 6.28
C ILE A 271 18.92 -48.83 5.76
N ASN A 272 17.70 -48.72 5.24
CA ASN A 272 16.93 -49.84 4.68
C ASN A 272 17.18 -50.08 3.17
N GLY A 273 18.10 -49.33 2.55
CA GLY A 273 18.40 -49.42 1.12
C GLY A 273 17.43 -48.67 0.20
N GLU A 274 16.42 -47.99 0.76
CA GLU A 274 15.48 -47.14 0.03
C GLU A 274 15.97 -45.69 -0.02
N VAL A 275 15.70 -44.99 -1.12
CA VAL A 275 15.99 -43.55 -1.24
C VAL A 275 14.81 -42.72 -0.76
N ALA A 276 15.08 -41.52 -0.22
CA ALA A 276 14.03 -40.59 0.17
C ALA A 276 13.18 -40.18 -1.05
N LYS A 277 11.92 -39.83 -0.82
CA LYS A 277 11.08 -39.11 -1.79
C LYS A 277 10.71 -37.76 -1.19
N TYR A 278 10.88 -36.66 -1.94
CA TYR A 278 10.54 -35.33 -1.42
C TYR A 278 9.08 -35.18 -1.00
N GLY A 279 8.16 -35.86 -1.71
CA GLY A 279 6.73 -35.86 -1.38
C GLY A 279 6.40 -36.50 -0.03
N ASP A 280 7.37 -37.18 0.60
CA ASP A 280 7.22 -37.76 1.93
C ASP A 280 7.82 -36.85 3.02
N GLY A 281 8.41 -35.70 2.68
CA GLY A 281 9.24 -34.94 3.62
C GLY A 281 10.55 -35.69 3.97
N PRO A 282 11.44 -35.11 4.80
CA PRO A 282 12.72 -35.71 5.15
C PRO A 282 12.51 -37.01 5.97
N THR A 283 12.27 -38.12 5.27
CA THR A 283 11.72 -39.38 5.81
C THR A 283 12.67 -40.55 5.78
N VAL A 284 13.95 -40.35 5.45
CA VAL A 284 15.01 -41.38 5.50
C VAL A 284 15.21 -42.00 6.91
N TYR A 285 14.35 -41.71 7.88
CA TYR A 285 14.44 -42.11 9.29
C TYR A 285 13.18 -42.66 9.96
N TYR A 286 12.09 -42.99 9.25
CA TYR A 286 10.88 -43.47 9.94
C TYR A 286 10.22 -44.68 9.26
N ASP A 287 10.41 -45.87 9.84
CA ASP A 287 9.49 -47.00 9.72
C ASP A 287 8.69 -47.03 11.03
N GLY A 288 7.58 -46.28 11.03
CA GLY A 288 6.67 -46.19 12.16
C GLY A 288 6.17 -47.57 12.57
N PHE A 289 5.97 -47.73 13.87
CA PHE A 289 5.37 -48.89 14.54
C PHE A 289 6.23 -50.15 14.78
N LYS A 290 7.39 -50.35 14.13
CA LYS A 290 8.01 -51.70 14.13
C LYS A 290 9.45 -51.89 14.59
N ASN A 291 10.24 -50.86 14.90
CA ASN A 291 11.67 -51.09 15.13
C ASN A 291 12.18 -50.81 16.56
N ASP A 292 13.02 -51.77 16.97
CA ASP A 292 13.75 -51.96 18.21
C ASP A 292 14.08 -50.68 19.03
N ALA A 293 13.62 -50.71 20.29
CA ALA A 293 13.74 -49.64 21.29
C ALA A 293 15.19 -49.17 21.56
N ALA A 294 16.20 -49.98 21.24
CA ALA A 294 17.60 -49.61 21.46
C ALA A 294 18.23 -48.75 20.35
N ALA A 295 17.67 -48.75 19.12
CA ALA A 295 18.25 -48.06 17.96
C ALA A 295 17.69 -46.63 17.75
N VAL A 296 16.43 -46.38 18.13
CA VAL A 296 15.76 -45.07 17.94
C VAL A 296 16.37 -44.00 18.85
N VAL A 297 16.72 -44.36 20.09
CA VAL A 297 17.33 -43.45 21.08
C VAL A 297 18.80 -43.16 20.77
N ALA A 298 19.50 -44.05 20.04
CA ALA A 298 20.91 -43.90 19.70
C ALA A 298 21.17 -43.07 18.44
N ASP A 299 20.19 -42.94 17.54
CA ASP A 299 20.38 -42.40 16.18
C ASP A 299 19.83 -40.96 15.96
N ASN A 300 19.37 -40.23 16.98
CA ASN A 300 18.86 -38.84 16.84
C ASN A 300 17.72 -38.69 15.79
N LYS A 301 16.76 -39.63 15.72
CA LYS A 301 15.69 -39.68 14.70
C LYS A 301 14.42 -38.88 15.04
N THR A 302 14.57 -37.72 15.68
CA THR A 302 13.51 -36.73 15.98
C THR A 302 13.86 -35.39 15.31
N TYR A 303 13.19 -34.28 15.65
CA TYR A 303 13.69 -32.90 15.40
C TYR A 303 15.09 -32.62 16.01
N ALA A 304 15.92 -33.63 16.27
CA ALA A 304 17.25 -33.57 16.88
C ALA A 304 18.29 -32.76 16.08
N ASN A 305 18.07 -32.57 14.77
CA ASN A 305 18.96 -31.78 13.92
C ASN A 305 18.45 -30.35 13.67
N VAL A 306 17.31 -29.94 14.23
CA VAL A 306 16.78 -28.59 13.97
C VAL A 306 17.66 -27.52 14.56
N GLU A 307 17.69 -26.39 13.87
CA GLU A 307 18.40 -25.20 14.30
C GLU A 307 17.44 -24.01 14.36
N ILE A 308 17.30 -23.41 15.54
CA ILE A 308 16.66 -22.12 15.71
C ILE A 308 17.71 -21.04 15.40
N ARG A 309 17.75 -20.59 14.15
CA ARG A 309 18.74 -19.63 13.64
C ARG A 309 18.45 -18.20 14.03
N ASN A 310 17.17 -17.84 14.12
CA ASN A 310 16.72 -16.56 14.67
C ASN A 310 15.79 -16.79 15.86
N LYS A 311 16.39 -16.91 17.04
CA LYS A 311 15.66 -17.16 18.28
C LYS A 311 14.65 -16.07 18.62
N ALA A 312 14.94 -14.80 18.34
CA ALA A 312 14.03 -13.72 18.67
C ALA A 312 12.72 -13.83 17.87
N THR A 313 12.81 -14.02 16.55
CA THR A 313 11.64 -14.20 15.68
C THR A 313 10.92 -15.51 15.97
N TRP A 314 11.66 -16.61 16.17
CA TRP A 314 11.05 -17.93 16.43
C TRP A 314 10.30 -17.98 17.77
N VAL A 315 10.83 -17.38 18.83
CA VAL A 315 10.13 -17.29 20.12
C VAL A 315 8.92 -16.36 20.01
N ALA A 316 9.05 -15.21 19.34
CA ALA A 316 7.91 -14.31 19.13
C ALA A 316 6.78 -14.99 18.35
N ASN A 317 7.14 -15.80 17.35
CA ASN A 317 6.21 -16.61 16.57
C ASN A 317 5.37 -17.54 17.46
N ILE A 318 5.98 -18.27 18.40
CA ILE A 318 5.25 -19.16 19.31
C ILE A 318 4.52 -18.41 20.42
N LYS A 319 5.10 -17.33 20.95
CA LYS A 319 4.43 -16.50 21.95
C LYS A 319 3.12 -15.89 21.45
N TYR A 320 3.05 -15.53 20.17
CA TYR A 320 1.80 -15.11 19.56
C TYR A 320 0.75 -16.25 19.59
N VAL A 321 1.14 -17.48 19.25
CA VAL A 321 0.22 -18.63 19.28
C VAL A 321 -0.27 -18.92 20.70
N GLU A 322 0.62 -18.92 21.69
CA GLU A 322 0.25 -19.11 23.10
C GLU A 322 -0.76 -18.04 23.54
N ASP A 323 -0.48 -16.77 23.26
CA ASP A 323 -1.36 -15.66 23.63
C ASP A 323 -2.76 -15.80 23.00
N VAL A 324 -2.82 -16.06 21.69
CA VAL A 324 -4.10 -16.22 20.98
C VAL A 324 -4.86 -17.46 21.48
N THR A 325 -4.20 -18.60 21.63
CA THR A 325 -4.88 -19.84 22.01
C THR A 325 -5.38 -19.84 23.46
N GLN A 326 -4.67 -19.17 24.37
CA GLN A 326 -5.06 -19.06 25.78
C GLN A 326 -6.13 -17.99 26.03
N ASN A 327 -6.25 -16.98 25.16
CA ASN A 327 -7.19 -15.88 25.34
C ASN A 327 -8.41 -15.92 24.39
N ARG A 328 -8.46 -16.84 23.42
CA ARG A 328 -9.59 -16.95 22.48
C ARG A 328 -10.92 -17.14 23.20
N THR A 329 -11.94 -16.46 22.70
CA THR A 329 -13.34 -16.67 23.08
C THR A 329 -13.87 -17.96 22.46
N LYS A 330 -15.02 -18.43 22.95
CA LYS A 330 -15.68 -19.62 22.38
C LYS A 330 -16.24 -19.33 20.99
N GLU A 331 -16.68 -18.10 20.75
CA GLU A 331 -17.16 -17.62 19.47
C GLU A 331 -16.02 -17.62 18.43
N GLU A 332 -14.83 -17.13 18.81
CA GLU A 332 -13.63 -17.22 17.97
C GLU A 332 -13.21 -18.67 17.72
N ALA A 333 -13.29 -19.54 18.74
CA ALA A 333 -13.03 -20.96 18.58
C ALA A 333 -13.99 -21.63 17.58
N LEU A 334 -15.28 -21.32 17.65
CA LEU A 334 -16.29 -21.85 16.73
C LEU A 334 -16.05 -21.35 15.29
N ALA A 335 -15.79 -20.06 15.12
CA ALA A 335 -15.47 -19.50 13.81
C ALA A 335 -14.19 -20.12 13.23
N ALA A 336 -13.14 -20.29 14.04
CA ALA A 336 -11.90 -20.92 13.63
C ALA A 336 -12.05 -22.42 13.32
N TYR A 337 -12.92 -23.13 14.05
CA TYR A 337 -13.29 -24.52 13.73
C TYR A 337 -13.96 -24.60 12.36
N TYR A 338 -14.93 -23.73 12.07
CA TYR A 338 -15.57 -23.71 10.76
C TYR A 338 -14.58 -23.42 9.63
N ASP A 339 -13.73 -22.41 9.79
CA ASP A 339 -12.70 -22.07 8.82
C ASP A 339 -11.64 -23.16 8.65
N ASP A 340 -11.44 -24.02 9.64
CA ASP A 340 -10.55 -25.16 9.52
C ASP A 340 -11.19 -26.34 8.80
N GLN A 341 -12.44 -26.65 9.11
CA GLN A 341 -13.10 -27.90 8.72
C GLN A 341 -13.93 -27.79 7.44
N ARG A 342 -14.48 -26.61 7.11
CA ARG A 342 -15.25 -26.39 5.88
C ARG A 342 -14.36 -26.30 4.65
N ASP A 343 -14.93 -26.46 3.46
CA ASP A 343 -14.26 -26.03 2.25
C ASP A 343 -13.83 -24.54 2.34
N LYS A 344 -12.65 -24.23 1.78
CA LYS A 344 -12.08 -22.89 1.82
C LYS A 344 -12.81 -21.96 0.87
N ILE A 345 -13.30 -22.41 -0.28
CA ILE A 345 -14.11 -21.54 -1.15
C ILE A 345 -15.40 -21.18 -0.42
N TYR A 346 -16.07 -22.16 0.21
CA TYR A 346 -17.26 -21.94 1.03
C TYR A 346 -17.03 -20.92 2.14
N SER A 347 -15.92 -21.08 2.89
CA SER A 347 -15.59 -20.17 4.00
C SER A 347 -15.32 -18.74 3.53
N MET A 348 -14.83 -18.55 2.30
CA MET A 348 -14.53 -17.23 1.75
C MET A 348 -15.75 -16.49 1.19
N ILE A 349 -16.93 -17.12 1.13
CA ILE A 349 -18.17 -16.48 0.65
C ILE A 349 -18.52 -15.25 1.50
N ASP A 350 -18.15 -15.22 2.78
CA ASP A 350 -18.29 -14.06 3.67
C ASP A 350 -17.72 -12.76 3.05
N GLY A 351 -16.65 -12.88 2.26
CA GLY A 351 -16.00 -11.75 1.59
C GLY A 351 -16.90 -11.04 0.58
N PHE A 352 -17.96 -11.70 0.08
CA PHE A 352 -18.96 -11.08 -0.80
C PHE A 352 -19.90 -10.13 -0.05
N GLY A 353 -20.00 -10.18 1.29
CA GLY A 353 -20.96 -9.38 2.08
C GLY A 353 -22.37 -9.37 1.45
N PRO A 354 -22.97 -8.21 1.14
CA PRO A 354 -24.28 -8.13 0.46
C PRO A 354 -24.44 -8.95 -0.83
N LEU A 355 -23.35 -9.20 -1.56
CA LEU A 355 -23.39 -10.00 -2.79
C LEU A 355 -23.48 -11.51 -2.52
N ALA A 356 -23.27 -11.95 -1.28
CA ALA A 356 -23.23 -13.36 -0.90
C ALA A 356 -24.57 -14.07 -1.16
N ASN A 357 -25.70 -13.40 -0.93
CA ASN A 357 -27.02 -13.96 -1.22
C ASN A 357 -27.15 -14.30 -2.70
N THR A 358 -26.78 -13.38 -3.60
CA THR A 358 -26.80 -13.62 -5.05
C THR A 358 -25.88 -14.78 -5.43
N TYR A 359 -24.67 -14.83 -4.86
CA TYR A 359 -23.75 -15.95 -5.09
C TYR A 359 -24.35 -17.29 -4.65
N VAL A 360 -24.84 -17.37 -3.42
CA VAL A 360 -25.40 -18.60 -2.84
C VAL A 360 -26.65 -19.03 -3.58
N ASP A 361 -27.47 -18.09 -4.04
CA ASP A 361 -28.69 -18.41 -4.78
C ASP A 361 -28.41 -19.00 -6.16
N ILE A 362 -27.34 -18.57 -6.82
CA ILE A 362 -26.95 -19.05 -8.15
C ILE A 362 -26.13 -20.34 -8.05
N ILE A 363 -25.13 -20.36 -7.16
CA ILE A 363 -24.13 -21.43 -7.08
C ILE A 363 -24.58 -22.62 -6.25
N LYS A 364 -25.49 -22.40 -5.29
CA LYS A 364 -25.97 -23.44 -4.35
C LYS A 364 -24.82 -24.21 -3.67
N PRO A 365 -23.87 -23.51 -3.00
CA PRO A 365 -22.77 -24.16 -2.30
C PRO A 365 -23.27 -25.00 -1.12
N THR A 366 -22.55 -26.05 -0.74
CA THR A 366 -22.97 -26.98 0.33
C THR A 366 -21.89 -27.19 1.39
N THR A 367 -22.30 -27.58 2.59
CA THR A 367 -21.40 -28.10 3.64
C THR A 367 -22.21 -28.99 4.59
N SER A 368 -21.56 -30.00 5.17
CA SER A 368 -22.07 -30.82 6.27
C SER A 368 -21.41 -30.48 7.61
N VAL A 369 -20.54 -29.46 7.67
CA VAL A 369 -19.88 -29.03 8.91
C VAL A 369 -20.79 -28.09 9.68
N GLU A 370 -21.49 -28.67 10.66
CA GLU A 370 -22.30 -27.97 11.65
C GLU A 370 -21.82 -28.30 13.07
N ARG A 371 -21.63 -27.26 13.88
CA ARG A 371 -21.22 -27.37 15.29
C ARG A 371 -21.88 -26.27 16.14
N SER A 372 -22.03 -26.56 17.42
CA SER A 372 -22.42 -25.58 18.43
C SER A 372 -21.19 -25.01 19.12
N ILE A 373 -21.36 -23.87 19.79
CA ILE A 373 -20.31 -23.24 20.59
C ILE A 373 -19.84 -24.14 21.74
N ASP A 374 -20.72 -24.99 22.28
CA ASP A 374 -20.42 -25.91 23.37
C ASP A 374 -19.54 -27.08 22.91
N ASP A 375 -19.57 -27.43 21.62
CA ASP A 375 -18.73 -28.49 21.06
C ASP A 375 -17.24 -28.12 21.09
N MET A 376 -16.91 -26.82 21.16
CA MET A 376 -15.52 -26.35 21.12
C MET A 376 -14.71 -26.79 22.34
N ASP A 377 -15.35 -27.07 23.46
CA ASP A 377 -14.71 -27.57 24.69
C ASP A 377 -14.64 -29.10 24.77
N VAL A 378 -15.14 -29.80 23.75
CA VAL A 378 -15.24 -31.27 23.76
C VAL A 378 -14.20 -31.88 22.84
N VAL A 379 -13.43 -32.86 23.35
CA VAL A 379 -12.57 -33.69 22.52
C VAL A 379 -13.44 -34.63 21.67
N LEU A 380 -13.58 -34.30 20.39
CA LEU A 380 -14.29 -35.14 19.43
C LEU A 380 -13.50 -36.44 19.18
N THR A 381 -14.21 -37.50 18.79
CA THR A 381 -13.63 -38.80 18.40
C THR A 381 -13.91 -39.11 16.93
N GLU A 382 -14.09 -38.06 16.15
CA GLU A 382 -14.42 -38.10 14.73
C GLU A 382 -13.77 -36.91 14.03
N THR A 383 -13.53 -37.04 12.72
CA THR A 383 -13.13 -35.94 11.85
C THR A 383 -14.08 -35.86 10.67
N THR A 384 -14.33 -34.64 10.20
CA THR A 384 -15.07 -34.38 8.96
C THR A 384 -14.11 -33.80 7.94
N THR A 385 -14.01 -34.45 6.79
CA THR A 385 -13.24 -33.97 5.65
C THR A 385 -14.20 -33.62 4.54
N GLU A 386 -14.29 -32.34 4.19
CA GLU A 386 -15.08 -31.86 3.06
C GLU A 386 -14.32 -31.97 1.74
N ASP A 387 -15.05 -32.12 0.64
CA ASP A 387 -14.47 -31.99 -0.70
C ASP A 387 -14.10 -30.52 -0.95
N GLN A 388 -12.95 -30.30 -1.58
CA GLN A 388 -12.39 -28.96 -1.79
C GLN A 388 -13.18 -28.14 -2.82
N SER A 389 -14.16 -28.73 -3.50
CA SER A 389 -14.98 -28.07 -4.53
C SER A 389 -16.36 -27.62 -4.05
N GLN A 390 -16.71 -27.84 -2.78
CA GLN A 390 -18.08 -27.62 -2.31
C GLN A 390 -18.55 -26.17 -2.35
N GLY A 391 -17.64 -25.21 -2.17
CA GLY A 391 -17.94 -23.79 -2.24
C GLY A 391 -18.24 -23.27 -3.65
N ILE A 392 -17.83 -24.01 -4.69
CA ILE A 392 -18.20 -23.69 -6.08
C ILE A 392 -19.46 -24.43 -6.52
N GLY A 393 -20.09 -25.27 -5.69
CA GLY A 393 -21.30 -25.99 -6.07
C GLY A 393 -21.07 -27.10 -7.11
N SER A 394 -22.04 -28.01 -7.29
CA SER A 394 -21.85 -29.19 -8.15
C SER A 394 -22.15 -28.96 -9.64
N ASP A 395 -22.84 -27.86 -9.99
CA ASP A 395 -23.33 -27.58 -11.35
C ASP A 395 -22.96 -26.17 -11.84
N TRP A 396 -21.92 -25.56 -11.26
CA TRP A 396 -21.55 -24.16 -11.52
C TRP A 396 -21.33 -23.82 -12.99
N ALA A 397 -20.85 -24.78 -13.78
CA ALA A 397 -20.58 -24.59 -15.21
C ALA A 397 -21.86 -24.30 -16.02
N ASN A 398 -23.05 -24.55 -15.46
CA ASN A 398 -24.35 -24.28 -16.06
C ASN A 398 -25.08 -23.10 -15.38
N THR A 399 -24.38 -22.32 -14.56
CA THR A 399 -24.97 -21.18 -13.82
C THR A 399 -24.67 -19.84 -14.48
N GLU A 400 -25.38 -18.80 -14.06
CA GLU A 400 -25.15 -17.43 -14.52
C GLU A 400 -23.78 -16.89 -14.12
N LEU A 401 -23.08 -17.49 -13.15
CA LEU A 401 -21.73 -17.11 -12.70
C LEU A 401 -20.62 -18.06 -13.21
N ALA A 402 -20.89 -18.82 -14.28
CA ALA A 402 -20.00 -19.89 -14.74
C ALA A 402 -18.57 -19.42 -15.05
N ASP A 403 -18.38 -18.26 -15.68
CA ASP A 403 -17.05 -17.77 -16.06
C ASP A 403 -16.28 -17.25 -14.84
N MET A 404 -16.96 -16.56 -13.91
CA MET A 404 -16.35 -16.17 -12.63
C MET A 404 -15.85 -17.40 -11.86
N VAL A 405 -16.69 -18.45 -11.77
CA VAL A 405 -16.33 -19.68 -11.06
C VAL A 405 -15.28 -20.49 -11.83
N ALA A 406 -15.26 -20.44 -13.16
CA ALA A 406 -14.19 -21.04 -13.96
C ALA A 406 -12.81 -20.43 -13.64
N LEU A 407 -12.74 -19.12 -13.36
CA LEU A 407 -11.49 -18.49 -12.92
C LEU A 407 -11.05 -18.99 -11.53
N VAL A 408 -12.00 -19.17 -10.60
CA VAL A 408 -11.70 -19.76 -9.28
C VAL A 408 -11.22 -21.20 -9.43
N ASP A 409 -11.89 -22.01 -10.25
CA ASP A 409 -11.52 -23.39 -10.56
C ASP A 409 -10.12 -23.48 -11.20
N LEU A 410 -9.81 -22.57 -12.13
CA LEU A 410 -8.48 -22.44 -12.71
C LEU A 410 -7.40 -22.23 -11.63
N VAL A 411 -7.56 -21.19 -10.81
CA VAL A 411 -6.55 -20.79 -9.81
C VAL A 411 -6.45 -21.79 -8.65
N ARG A 412 -7.56 -22.41 -8.25
CA ARG A 412 -7.59 -23.34 -7.13
C ARG A 412 -7.16 -24.76 -7.50
N PHE A 413 -7.46 -25.23 -8.71
CA PHE A 413 -7.36 -26.66 -9.02
C PHE A 413 -6.56 -26.99 -10.29
N LYS A 414 -6.40 -26.06 -11.23
CA LYS A 414 -5.79 -26.37 -12.55
C LYS A 414 -4.37 -25.82 -12.73
N ILE A 415 -4.00 -24.77 -12.00
CA ILE A 415 -2.60 -24.33 -11.94
C ILE A 415 -1.81 -25.14 -10.89
N PRO A 416 -0.46 -25.02 -10.84
CA PRO A 416 0.37 -25.59 -9.77
C PRO A 416 0.13 -24.96 -8.37
N ALA A 417 -1.10 -25.07 -7.83
CA ALA A 417 -1.62 -24.35 -6.68
C ALA A 417 -1.33 -24.99 -5.30
N SER A 418 -0.39 -25.92 -5.20
CA SER A 418 -0.19 -26.72 -3.99
C SER A 418 0.87 -26.15 -3.06
N SER A 419 0.56 -26.05 -1.76
CA SER A 419 1.55 -25.78 -0.70
C SER A 419 2.41 -26.99 -0.33
N ASN A 420 2.05 -28.20 -0.78
CA ASN A 420 2.69 -29.43 -0.35
C ASN A 420 4.20 -29.48 -0.64
N PRO A 421 4.70 -29.08 -1.83
CA PRO A 421 6.13 -29.10 -2.09
C PRO A 421 6.93 -28.29 -1.06
N SER A 422 6.53 -27.04 -0.79
CA SER A 422 7.15 -26.20 0.24
C SER A 422 6.97 -26.78 1.65
N LYS A 423 5.79 -27.34 1.95
CA LYS A 423 5.50 -27.94 3.26
C LYS A 423 6.41 -29.13 3.58
N TYR A 424 6.64 -29.99 2.60
CA TYR A 424 7.56 -31.12 2.74
C TYR A 424 9.02 -30.70 2.71
N PHE A 425 9.35 -29.63 1.97
CA PHE A 425 10.69 -29.08 1.91
C PHE A 425 11.13 -28.51 3.26
N TYR A 426 10.33 -27.62 3.86
CA TYR A 426 10.65 -26.98 5.13
C TYR A 426 10.33 -27.88 6.34
N SER A 427 9.20 -28.59 6.35
CA SER A 427 8.83 -29.55 7.41
C SER A 427 8.96 -29.02 8.86
N SER A 428 8.58 -27.76 9.09
CA SER A 428 8.63 -27.16 10.43
C SER A 428 7.65 -27.81 11.41
N PRO A 429 7.93 -27.83 12.72
CA PRO A 429 7.00 -28.34 13.72
C PRO A 429 5.71 -27.53 13.81
N ARG A 430 4.60 -28.24 14.08
CA ARG A 430 3.34 -27.62 14.49
C ARG A 430 3.51 -26.90 15.83
N PRO A 431 2.78 -25.79 16.08
CA PRO A 431 2.92 -25.01 17.31
C PRO A 431 2.76 -25.81 18.59
N TRP A 432 1.76 -26.70 18.63
CA TRP A 432 1.48 -27.60 19.76
C TRP A 432 2.55 -28.68 19.99
N ARG A 433 3.61 -28.75 19.17
CA ARG A 433 4.79 -29.59 19.41
C ARG A 433 5.94 -28.82 20.07
N MET A 434 5.78 -27.52 20.31
CA MET A 434 6.83 -26.64 20.80
C MET A 434 6.49 -26.04 22.15
N ASN A 435 7.52 -25.88 22.98
CA ASN A 435 7.42 -25.12 24.22
C ASN A 435 7.55 -23.61 23.97
N SER A 436 7.42 -22.79 25.02
CA SER A 436 7.55 -21.33 24.94
C SER A 436 8.87 -20.78 24.41
N ASN A 437 9.92 -21.60 24.31
CA ASN A 437 11.19 -21.22 23.71
C ASN A 437 11.28 -21.61 22.23
N GLY A 438 10.22 -22.19 21.66
CA GLY A 438 10.17 -22.74 20.31
C GLY A 438 10.95 -24.05 20.16
N GLU A 439 11.28 -24.73 21.26
CA GLU A 439 11.98 -26.01 21.25
C GLU A 439 10.97 -27.15 21.15
N VAL A 440 11.28 -28.17 20.34
CA VAL A 440 10.49 -29.40 20.32
C VAL A 440 11.00 -30.34 21.40
N LYS A 441 10.22 -30.48 22.49
CA LYS A 441 10.54 -31.36 23.62
C LYS A 441 9.44 -32.38 23.81
N GLU A 442 9.75 -33.63 23.47
CA GLU A 442 8.83 -34.75 23.63
C GLU A 442 8.66 -35.10 25.11
N VAL A 443 7.42 -35.40 25.51
CA VAL A 443 7.15 -35.95 26.84
C VAL A 443 7.50 -37.43 26.82
N VAL A 444 8.38 -37.85 27.73
CA VAL A 444 8.86 -39.23 27.83
C VAL A 444 8.56 -39.85 29.19
N ASP A 445 8.41 -41.17 29.22
CA ASP A 445 8.24 -41.96 30.44
C ASP A 445 9.56 -42.09 31.23
N GLN A 446 9.52 -42.82 32.36
CA GLN A 446 10.70 -43.07 33.21
C GLN A 446 11.85 -43.82 32.50
N ASN A 447 11.58 -44.45 31.35
CA ASN A 447 12.56 -45.16 30.53
C ASN A 447 13.03 -44.32 29.32
N GLY A 448 12.54 -43.09 29.16
CA GLY A 448 12.85 -42.23 28.03
C GLY A 448 12.02 -42.55 26.77
N LEU A 449 10.90 -43.27 26.88
CA LEU A 449 10.02 -43.59 25.76
C LEU A 449 8.94 -42.52 25.59
N ALA A 450 8.65 -42.13 24.34
CA ALA A 450 7.60 -41.15 24.04
C ALA A 450 6.26 -41.56 24.64
N VAL A 451 5.58 -40.60 25.28
CA VAL A 451 4.23 -40.76 25.81
C VAL A 451 3.22 -40.44 24.73
N TRP A 452 2.26 -41.35 24.54
CA TRP A 452 1.21 -41.25 23.54
C TRP A 452 -0.15 -41.00 24.20
N GLU A 453 -0.93 -40.11 23.59
CA GLU A 453 -2.34 -39.90 23.88
C GLU A 453 -3.19 -40.74 22.91
N THR A 454 -4.16 -41.48 23.42
CA THR A 454 -5.12 -42.24 22.60
C THR A 454 -6.46 -41.51 22.58
N ILE A 455 -6.98 -41.21 21.39
CA ILE A 455 -8.33 -40.63 21.20
C ILE A 455 -9.15 -41.57 20.32
N GLY A 456 -10.43 -41.74 20.67
CA GLY A 456 -11.34 -42.64 19.97
C GLY A 456 -11.17 -44.10 20.40
N LYS A 457 -11.76 -45.03 19.64
CA LYS A 457 -11.75 -46.47 19.93
C LYS A 457 -12.16 -47.29 18.72
N GLY A 458 -11.66 -48.52 18.64
CA GLY A 458 -12.08 -49.50 17.63
C GLY A 458 -11.43 -49.28 16.27
N GLU A 459 -11.86 -50.09 15.30
CA GLU A 459 -11.35 -50.02 13.93
C GLU A 459 -11.77 -48.73 13.23
N ALA A 460 -10.92 -48.25 12.32
CA ALA A 460 -11.23 -47.06 11.53
C ALA A 460 -12.44 -47.29 10.62
N THR A 461 -13.38 -46.34 10.62
CA THR A 461 -14.58 -46.38 9.77
C THR A 461 -14.77 -45.05 9.06
N ASP A 462 -15.15 -45.11 7.79
CA ASP A 462 -15.47 -43.94 6.97
C ASP A 462 -16.94 -43.97 6.55
N GLU A 463 -17.64 -42.87 6.78
CA GLU A 463 -19.03 -42.66 6.37
C GLU A 463 -19.12 -41.47 5.39
N PRO A 464 -19.72 -41.64 4.21
CA PRO A 464 -19.89 -40.54 3.26
C PRO A 464 -20.90 -39.51 3.80
N LEU A 465 -20.64 -38.23 3.53
CA LEU A 465 -21.48 -37.11 3.91
C LEU A 465 -22.36 -36.63 2.75
N PRO A 466 -23.53 -36.02 3.02
CA PRO A 466 -24.39 -35.45 1.98
C PRO A 466 -23.72 -34.39 1.10
N SER A 467 -22.77 -33.64 1.66
CA SER A 467 -21.94 -32.66 0.94
C SER A 467 -20.90 -33.29 0.01
N GLY A 468 -20.74 -34.62 0.00
CA GLY A 468 -19.72 -35.33 -0.76
C GLY A 468 -18.40 -35.56 -0.01
N GLY A 469 -18.28 -35.04 1.22
CA GLY A 469 -17.17 -35.32 2.11
C GLY A 469 -17.24 -36.69 2.80
N THR A 470 -16.35 -36.91 3.75
CA THR A 470 -16.29 -38.14 4.57
C THR A 470 -16.19 -37.79 6.05
N LYS A 471 -16.88 -38.56 6.87
CA LYS A 471 -16.74 -38.58 8.33
C LYS A 471 -15.98 -39.84 8.75
N SER A 472 -14.86 -39.66 9.45
CA SER A 472 -14.01 -40.78 9.87
C SER A 472 -13.97 -40.92 11.38
N THR A 473 -14.05 -42.15 11.88
CA THR A 473 -13.89 -42.51 13.31
C THR A 473 -12.88 -43.65 13.47
N GLY A 474 -12.49 -43.99 14.70
CA GLY A 474 -11.50 -45.04 15.00
C GLY A 474 -10.64 -44.70 16.23
N GLU A 475 -9.69 -45.56 16.54
CA GLU A 475 -8.63 -45.27 17.51
C GLU A 475 -7.45 -44.57 16.82
N ARG A 476 -6.94 -43.48 17.42
CA ARG A 476 -5.75 -42.75 16.95
C ARG A 476 -4.79 -42.44 18.09
N HIS A 477 -3.50 -42.46 17.79
CA HIS A 477 -2.43 -42.15 18.74
C HIS A 477 -1.75 -40.83 18.40
N PHE A 478 -1.46 -40.02 19.41
CA PHE A 478 -0.82 -38.72 19.26
C PHE A 478 0.37 -38.59 20.20
N GLN A 479 1.48 -38.06 19.70
CA GLN A 479 2.67 -37.82 20.52
C GLN A 479 2.46 -36.61 21.43
N SER A 480 2.89 -36.72 22.69
CA SER A 480 2.84 -35.63 23.66
C SER A 480 4.13 -34.79 23.66
N TYR A 481 3.99 -33.47 23.83
CA TYR A 481 5.10 -32.51 23.86
C TYR A 481 4.94 -31.53 25.03
N GLU A 482 6.05 -30.98 25.53
CA GLU A 482 6.02 -29.80 26.40
C GLU A 482 5.54 -28.61 25.56
N THR A 483 4.32 -28.13 25.82
CA THR A 483 3.73 -26.99 25.10
C THR A 483 2.74 -26.24 25.99
N GLU A 484 2.66 -24.92 25.78
CA GLU A 484 1.62 -24.06 26.36
C GLU A 484 0.57 -23.66 25.31
N VAL A 485 0.69 -24.19 24.08
CA VAL A 485 -0.27 -23.94 23.01
C VAL A 485 -1.49 -24.84 23.22
N GLU A 486 -2.67 -24.23 23.28
CA GLU A 486 -3.92 -24.96 23.44
C GLU A 486 -4.58 -25.19 22.07
N VAL A 487 -4.66 -26.44 21.62
CA VAL A 487 -5.50 -26.79 20.46
C VAL A 487 -6.96 -26.73 20.87
N ILE A 488 -7.85 -26.24 19.99
CA ILE A 488 -9.30 -26.33 20.24
C ILE A 488 -9.66 -27.81 20.46
N PRO A 489 -10.23 -28.20 21.61
CA PRO A 489 -10.55 -29.59 21.92
C PRO A 489 -11.27 -30.35 20.78
N ALA A 490 -12.20 -29.68 20.10
CA ALA A 490 -12.93 -30.26 18.98
C ALA A 490 -12.05 -30.68 17.78
N LEU A 491 -10.85 -30.12 17.66
CA LEU A 491 -9.89 -30.40 16.58
C LEU A 491 -8.80 -31.40 17.01
N SER A 492 -8.81 -31.89 18.25
CA SER A 492 -7.77 -32.80 18.76
C SER A 492 -7.64 -34.09 17.95
N TYR A 493 -8.76 -34.60 17.41
CA TYR A 493 -8.81 -35.80 16.55
C TYR A 493 -8.35 -35.57 15.11
N VAL A 494 -8.31 -34.31 14.66
CA VAL A 494 -7.89 -33.89 13.31
C VAL A 494 -6.37 -33.82 13.19
N ARG A 495 -5.65 -33.79 14.32
CA ARG A 495 -4.18 -33.82 14.33
C ARG A 495 -3.67 -35.03 13.55
N ARG A 496 -2.45 -34.92 13.02
CA ARG A 496 -1.76 -36.04 12.39
C ARG A 496 -1.40 -37.07 13.45
N GLU A 497 -1.70 -38.35 13.18
CA GLU A 497 -1.39 -39.45 14.07
C GLU A 497 0.12 -39.72 14.14
N ALA A 498 0.52 -40.37 15.22
CA ALA A 498 1.89 -40.73 15.56
C ALA A 498 2.57 -41.63 14.52
N GLU A 499 1.79 -42.57 14.01
CA GLU A 499 2.17 -43.64 13.11
C GLU A 499 2.60 -43.12 11.74
N ASP A 500 2.06 -41.96 11.40
CA ASP A 500 2.17 -41.28 10.12
C ASP A 500 3.53 -40.58 9.90
N GLY A 501 4.33 -40.47 10.97
CA GLY A 501 5.65 -39.84 10.99
C GLY A 501 5.61 -38.31 10.90
N GLN A 502 6.57 -37.66 11.57
CA GLN A 502 6.62 -36.19 11.73
C GLN A 502 6.93 -35.46 10.41
N GLY A 503 7.67 -36.08 9.47
CA GLY A 503 8.15 -35.45 8.23
C GLY A 503 7.06 -34.97 7.26
N LYS A 504 5.87 -35.58 7.27
CA LYS A 504 4.74 -35.16 6.40
C LYS A 504 3.74 -34.23 7.09
N ASP A 505 3.96 -33.84 8.36
CA ASP A 505 3.10 -32.91 9.09
C ASP A 505 3.77 -31.54 9.35
N GLY A 506 4.49 -31.03 8.35
CA GLY A 506 5.10 -29.70 8.39
C GLY A 506 4.08 -28.58 8.59
N ALA A 507 4.38 -27.58 9.41
CA ALA A 507 3.49 -26.45 9.65
C ALA A 507 3.58 -25.38 8.56
N PHE A 508 4.80 -25.09 8.09
CA PHE A 508 5.11 -24.02 7.15
C PHE A 508 5.22 -24.53 5.70
N PRO A 509 4.56 -23.88 4.72
CA PRO A 509 3.49 -22.90 4.88
C PRO A 509 2.14 -23.56 5.19
N SER A 510 1.19 -22.78 5.70
CA SER A 510 -0.18 -23.23 5.99
C SER A 510 -1.00 -23.49 4.73
N GLY A 511 -1.34 -24.75 4.45
CA GLY A 511 -2.11 -25.13 3.27
C GLY A 511 -3.54 -24.55 3.23
N HIS A 512 -4.26 -24.52 4.35
CA HIS A 512 -5.60 -23.91 4.40
C HIS A 512 -5.55 -22.39 4.14
N THR A 513 -4.52 -21.71 4.64
CA THR A 513 -4.30 -20.29 4.37
C THR A 513 -3.91 -20.06 2.90
N SER A 514 -3.08 -20.93 2.33
CA SER A 514 -2.74 -20.83 0.91
C SER A 514 -4.00 -20.97 0.05
N ALA A 515 -4.84 -21.95 0.38
CA ALA A 515 -6.12 -22.18 -0.28
C ALA A 515 -7.05 -20.96 -0.19
N SER A 516 -7.21 -20.33 0.99
CA SER A 516 -8.06 -19.13 1.10
C SER A 516 -7.61 -17.99 0.19
N TYR A 517 -6.30 -17.67 0.16
CA TYR A 517 -5.76 -16.65 -0.75
C TYR A 517 -5.98 -17.01 -2.22
N LEU A 518 -5.76 -18.27 -2.60
CA LEU A 518 -6.02 -18.76 -3.95
C LEU A 518 -7.52 -18.73 -4.32
N SER A 519 -8.43 -18.66 -3.34
CA SER A 519 -9.88 -18.46 -3.58
C SER A 519 -10.24 -16.99 -3.71
N VAL A 520 -9.73 -16.15 -2.81
CA VAL A 520 -10.19 -14.75 -2.75
C VAL A 520 -9.56 -13.89 -3.82
N LEU A 521 -8.35 -14.19 -4.29
CA LEU A 521 -7.72 -13.41 -5.35
C LEU A 521 -8.48 -13.47 -6.69
N PRO A 522 -8.97 -14.64 -7.19
CA PRO A 522 -9.85 -14.66 -8.35
C PRO A 522 -11.23 -14.04 -8.09
N PHE A 523 -11.78 -14.14 -6.86
CA PHE A 523 -13.00 -13.40 -6.51
C PHE A 523 -12.78 -11.89 -6.55
N ALA A 524 -11.69 -11.39 -5.97
CA ALA A 524 -11.33 -9.98 -5.96
C ALA A 524 -11.00 -9.47 -7.37
N TYR A 525 -10.47 -10.31 -8.25
CA TYR A 525 -10.27 -9.98 -9.66
C TYR A 525 -11.61 -9.80 -10.39
N ALA A 526 -12.56 -10.70 -10.21
CA ALA A 526 -13.86 -10.64 -10.89
C ALA A 526 -14.81 -9.58 -10.28
N THR A 527 -14.72 -9.39 -8.95
CA THR A 527 -15.57 -8.49 -8.17
C THR A 527 -14.71 -7.50 -7.34
N PRO A 528 -13.94 -6.62 -8.00
CA PRO A 528 -13.05 -5.68 -7.33
C PRO A 528 -13.76 -4.67 -6.43
N GLU A 529 -15.10 -4.53 -6.52
CA GLU A 529 -15.88 -3.74 -5.57
C GLU A 529 -15.71 -4.23 -4.13
N ARG A 530 -15.32 -5.49 -3.93
CA ARG A 530 -15.06 -6.08 -2.60
C ARG A 530 -13.62 -6.52 -2.39
N TYR A 531 -12.68 -5.91 -3.13
CA TYR A 531 -11.27 -6.30 -3.16
C TYR A 531 -10.64 -6.33 -1.74
N ALA A 532 -10.87 -5.28 -0.94
CA ALA A 532 -10.29 -5.18 0.39
C ALA A 532 -10.87 -6.23 1.35
N GLU A 533 -12.19 -6.45 1.30
CA GLU A 533 -12.92 -7.38 2.16
C GLU A 533 -12.51 -8.83 1.87
N PHE A 534 -12.35 -9.18 0.60
CA PHE A 534 -11.85 -10.49 0.18
C PHE A 534 -10.46 -10.80 0.77
N LEU A 535 -9.52 -9.86 0.63
CA LEU A 535 -8.17 -10.05 1.17
C LEU A 535 -8.13 -10.04 2.70
N THR A 536 -8.95 -9.21 3.33
CA THR A 536 -9.10 -9.14 4.80
C THR A 536 -9.70 -10.44 5.33
N ARG A 537 -10.69 -11.02 4.64
CA ARG A 537 -11.29 -12.31 5.00
C ARG A 537 -10.29 -13.47 4.91
N ALA A 538 -9.42 -13.48 3.90
CA ALA A 538 -8.34 -14.47 3.81
C ALA A 538 -7.27 -14.27 4.89
N ALA A 539 -6.96 -13.03 5.27
CA ALA A 539 -6.09 -12.74 6.42
C ALA A 539 -6.70 -13.23 7.74
N GLN A 540 -8.01 -13.00 7.97
CA GLN A 540 -8.74 -13.52 9.13
C GLN A 540 -8.75 -15.05 9.15
N MET A 541 -8.86 -15.68 8.00
CA MET A 541 -8.77 -17.14 7.90
C MET A 541 -7.38 -17.64 8.29
N GLY A 542 -6.32 -16.92 7.91
CA GLY A 542 -4.96 -17.15 8.41
C GLY A 542 -4.88 -17.03 9.94
N GLU A 543 -5.41 -15.95 10.53
CA GLU A 543 -5.51 -15.78 11.99
C GLU A 543 -6.24 -16.97 12.63
N ASN A 544 -7.34 -17.43 12.04
CA ASN A 544 -8.10 -18.57 12.55
C ASN A 544 -7.27 -19.85 12.60
N ARG A 545 -6.30 -20.04 11.70
CA ARG A 545 -5.35 -21.19 11.79
C ARG A 545 -4.44 -21.12 13.01
N ILE A 546 -4.22 -19.92 13.54
CA ILE A 546 -3.49 -19.69 14.79
C ILE A 546 -4.43 -19.86 15.98
N VAL A 547 -5.66 -19.32 15.90
CA VAL A 547 -6.71 -19.51 16.91
C VAL A 547 -6.99 -20.99 17.16
N THR A 548 -6.93 -21.86 16.14
CA THR A 548 -7.08 -23.31 16.34
C THR A 548 -5.92 -23.97 17.11
N GLY A 549 -4.78 -23.30 17.21
CA GLY A 549 -3.50 -23.84 17.69
C GLY A 549 -2.71 -24.64 16.63
N MET A 550 -3.22 -24.76 15.40
CA MET A 550 -2.64 -25.64 14.37
C MET A 550 -1.48 -25.01 13.59
N HIS A 551 -1.39 -23.68 13.56
CA HIS A 551 -0.38 -22.92 12.83
C HIS A 551 0.09 -21.69 13.61
N SER A 552 1.18 -21.10 13.14
CA SER A 552 1.82 -19.91 13.69
C SER A 552 1.85 -18.76 12.68
N PRO A 553 2.13 -17.52 13.10
CA PRO A 553 2.31 -16.37 12.22
C PRO A 553 3.19 -16.64 10.99
N LEU A 554 4.35 -17.27 11.17
CA LEU A 554 5.24 -17.57 10.06
C LEU A 554 4.59 -18.52 9.04
N ASP A 555 3.83 -19.53 9.50
CA ASP A 555 3.16 -20.49 8.60
C ASP A 555 2.15 -19.80 7.68
N VAL A 556 1.40 -18.85 8.21
CA VAL A 556 0.33 -18.15 7.50
C VAL A 556 0.87 -16.99 6.65
N ILE A 557 1.96 -16.35 7.09
CA ILE A 557 2.73 -15.39 6.26
C ILE A 557 3.30 -16.11 5.03
N GLY A 558 3.97 -17.26 5.21
CA GLY A 558 4.53 -18.02 4.10
C GLY A 558 3.46 -18.49 3.11
N ALA A 559 2.29 -18.87 3.62
CA ALA A 559 1.15 -19.24 2.80
C ALA A 559 0.62 -18.07 1.96
N ARG A 560 0.46 -16.88 2.54
CA ARG A 560 0.07 -15.66 1.82
C ARG A 560 1.06 -15.35 0.70
N ILE A 561 2.36 -15.34 1.01
CA ILE A 561 3.44 -15.05 0.05
C ILE A 561 3.33 -15.98 -1.15
N GLN A 562 3.26 -17.28 -0.87
CA GLN A 562 3.23 -18.31 -1.91
C GLN A 562 1.96 -18.23 -2.77
N ALA A 563 0.79 -18.12 -2.14
CA ALA A 563 -0.49 -18.06 -2.83
C ALA A 563 -0.60 -16.82 -3.72
N THR A 564 -0.11 -15.66 -3.24
CA THR A 564 -0.09 -14.42 -4.02
C THR A 564 0.75 -14.57 -5.29
N ALA A 565 1.94 -15.17 -5.18
CA ALA A 565 2.81 -15.44 -6.33
C ALA A 565 2.20 -16.47 -7.31
N MET A 566 1.54 -17.51 -6.79
CA MET A 566 0.85 -18.52 -7.60
C MET A 566 -0.33 -17.94 -8.40
N THR A 567 -1.12 -17.04 -7.79
CA THR A 567 -2.19 -16.36 -8.50
C THR A 567 -1.65 -15.39 -9.53
N ALA A 568 -0.59 -14.64 -9.22
CA ALA A 568 0.06 -13.78 -10.21
C ALA A 568 0.58 -14.60 -11.41
N TYR A 569 1.19 -15.78 -11.17
CA TYR A 569 1.54 -16.70 -12.24
C TYR A 569 0.35 -17.03 -13.14
N ALA A 570 -0.81 -17.39 -12.56
CA ALA A 570 -2.02 -17.70 -13.31
C ALA A 570 -2.55 -16.52 -14.14
N PHE A 571 -2.55 -15.31 -13.53
CA PHE A 571 -3.07 -14.09 -14.15
C PHE A 571 -2.21 -13.60 -15.31
N ASN A 572 -0.91 -13.93 -15.30
CA ASN A 572 0.03 -13.52 -16.34
C ASN A 572 0.17 -14.53 -17.48
N LYS A 573 -0.48 -15.70 -17.42
CA LYS A 573 -0.45 -16.65 -18.56
C LYS A 573 -1.33 -16.13 -19.70
N GLU A 574 -0.75 -16.08 -20.89
CA GLU A 574 -1.45 -15.64 -22.10
C GLU A 574 -2.72 -16.46 -22.37
N GLU A 575 -2.65 -17.79 -22.18
CA GLU A 575 -3.81 -18.67 -22.38
C GLU A 575 -4.98 -18.43 -21.42
N ASN A 576 -4.76 -17.69 -20.32
CA ASN A 576 -5.77 -17.41 -19.31
C ASN A 576 -6.42 -16.02 -19.48
N LYS A 577 -5.86 -15.13 -20.32
CA LYS A 577 -6.32 -13.73 -20.45
C LYS A 577 -7.79 -13.61 -20.86
N GLU A 578 -8.24 -14.45 -21.79
CA GLU A 578 -9.65 -14.48 -22.20
C GLU A 578 -10.59 -14.88 -21.05
N LEU A 579 -10.17 -15.83 -20.20
CA LEU A 579 -10.99 -16.25 -19.05
C LEU A 579 -11.05 -15.17 -17.97
N LEU A 580 -9.95 -14.45 -17.74
CA LEU A 580 -9.90 -13.33 -16.80
C LEU A 580 -10.88 -12.23 -17.18
N GLU A 581 -10.88 -11.82 -18.46
CA GLU A 581 -11.82 -10.83 -18.99
C GLU A 581 -13.28 -11.30 -18.83
N LYS A 582 -13.58 -12.54 -19.26
CA LYS A 582 -14.93 -13.12 -19.10
C LYS A 582 -15.37 -13.20 -17.65
N ALA A 583 -14.49 -13.55 -16.72
CA ALA A 583 -14.82 -13.63 -15.30
C ALA A 583 -15.17 -12.25 -14.73
N TYR A 584 -14.41 -11.21 -15.10
CA TYR A 584 -14.69 -9.82 -14.71
C TYR A 584 -16.03 -9.33 -15.26
N ASP A 585 -16.29 -9.55 -16.56
CA ASP A 585 -17.55 -9.16 -17.21
C ASP A 585 -18.73 -9.91 -16.63
N ASN A 586 -18.61 -11.24 -16.49
CA ASN A 586 -19.67 -12.10 -15.99
C ASN A 586 -20.11 -11.72 -14.57
N ALA A 587 -19.16 -11.49 -13.66
CA ALA A 587 -19.46 -11.03 -12.31
C ALA A 587 -20.06 -9.61 -12.31
N GLY A 588 -19.52 -8.71 -13.14
CA GLY A 588 -20.03 -7.35 -13.29
C GLY A 588 -21.48 -7.30 -13.78
N GLU A 589 -21.84 -8.14 -14.74
CA GLU A 589 -23.20 -8.26 -15.28
C GLU A 589 -24.17 -8.82 -14.23
N VAL A 590 -23.85 -9.94 -13.60
CA VAL A 590 -24.73 -10.62 -12.64
C VAL A 590 -24.95 -9.78 -11.39
N PHE A 591 -23.87 -9.34 -10.74
CA PHE A 591 -24.00 -8.52 -9.53
C PHE A 591 -24.49 -7.10 -9.86
N GLY A 592 -24.13 -6.56 -11.03
CA GLY A 592 -24.64 -5.27 -11.51
C GLY A 592 -26.15 -5.28 -11.73
N ALA A 593 -26.72 -6.39 -12.22
CA ALA A 593 -28.17 -6.55 -12.32
C ALA A 593 -28.85 -6.56 -10.94
N ALA A 594 -28.24 -7.22 -9.94
CA ALA A 594 -28.73 -7.21 -8.56
C ALA A 594 -28.68 -5.80 -7.94
N ALA A 595 -27.61 -5.04 -8.19
CA ALA A 595 -27.49 -3.65 -7.75
C ALA A 595 -28.52 -2.74 -8.43
N ALA A 596 -28.71 -2.89 -9.75
CA ALA A 596 -29.66 -2.11 -10.52
C ALA A 596 -31.12 -2.34 -10.07
N ALA A 597 -31.46 -3.57 -9.66
CA ALA A 597 -32.76 -3.88 -9.06
C ALA A 597 -33.05 -3.09 -7.77
N ASN A 598 -32.00 -2.61 -7.10
CA ASN A 598 -32.07 -1.78 -5.89
C ASN A 598 -31.83 -0.28 -6.16
N ASN A 599 -31.74 0.15 -7.43
CA ASN A 599 -31.40 1.52 -7.84
C ASN A 599 -30.04 2.01 -7.30
N MET A 600 -29.06 1.12 -7.22
CA MET A 600 -27.72 1.40 -6.73
C MET A 600 -26.68 1.12 -7.80
N SER A 601 -25.52 1.78 -7.70
CA SER A 601 -24.33 1.31 -8.40
C SER A 601 -23.88 -0.03 -7.82
N LEU A 602 -23.10 -0.80 -8.57
CA LEU A 602 -22.55 -2.07 -8.05
C LEU A 602 -21.67 -1.82 -6.81
N TYR A 603 -20.87 -0.76 -6.81
CA TYR A 603 -20.05 -0.40 -5.66
C TYR A 603 -20.93 -0.08 -4.43
N ASP A 604 -21.96 0.76 -4.57
CA ASP A 604 -22.84 1.12 -3.46
C ASP A 604 -23.57 -0.12 -2.92
N TYR A 605 -24.15 -0.95 -3.80
CA TYR A 605 -24.86 -2.16 -3.42
C TYR A 605 -23.95 -3.13 -2.66
N ALA A 606 -22.71 -3.31 -3.13
CA ALA A 606 -21.73 -4.20 -2.51
C ALA A 606 -21.34 -3.76 -1.09
N HIS A 607 -21.61 -2.50 -0.69
CA HIS A 607 -21.34 -1.95 0.64
C HIS A 607 -22.60 -1.56 1.42
N THR A 608 -23.76 -2.09 1.03
CA THR A 608 -24.99 -1.95 1.83
C THR A 608 -25.02 -2.86 3.06
N VAL A 609 -26.01 -2.68 3.93
CA VAL A 609 -26.39 -3.67 4.93
C VAL A 609 -27.58 -4.47 4.39
N THR A 610 -27.48 -5.80 4.39
CA THR A 610 -28.56 -6.68 3.90
C THR A 610 -29.34 -7.27 5.06
N GLU A 611 -30.63 -6.93 5.18
CA GLU A 611 -31.49 -7.40 6.30
C GLU A 611 -31.89 -8.88 6.20
N ASP A 612 -31.88 -9.47 4.99
CA ASP A 612 -32.31 -10.84 4.70
C ASP A 612 -31.14 -11.75 4.27
N TYR A 613 -30.09 -11.85 5.08
CA TYR A 613 -28.93 -12.70 4.77
C TYR A 613 -29.29 -14.20 4.86
N THR A 614 -29.17 -14.95 3.75
CA THR A 614 -29.59 -16.37 3.67
C THR A 614 -28.43 -17.35 3.85
N PHE A 615 -27.19 -16.86 3.82
CA PHE A 615 -25.98 -17.66 4.00
C PHE A 615 -25.64 -17.85 5.48
N GLN A 616 -25.35 -19.08 5.88
CA GLN A 616 -24.93 -19.38 7.25
C GLN A 616 -23.44 -19.08 7.46
N SER A 617 -23.13 -17.79 7.58
CA SER A 617 -21.78 -17.30 7.86
C SER A 617 -21.29 -17.72 9.24
N ALA A 618 -19.96 -17.81 9.39
CA ALA A 618 -19.30 -17.95 10.70
C ALA A 618 -19.19 -16.60 11.44
N TYR A 619 -19.43 -15.49 10.75
CA TYR A 619 -19.32 -14.11 11.24
C TYR A 619 -20.62 -13.36 10.98
N ASP A 620 -20.80 -12.20 11.62
CA ASP A 620 -21.87 -11.29 11.22
C ASP A 620 -21.59 -10.68 9.84
N GLU A 621 -22.66 -10.29 9.14
CA GLU A 621 -22.61 -9.74 7.78
C GLU A 621 -21.95 -8.35 7.70
N THR A 622 -21.81 -7.67 8.83
CA THR A 622 -21.24 -6.32 8.92
C THR A 622 -19.75 -6.30 9.23
N LYS A 623 -19.15 -7.47 9.52
CA LYS A 623 -17.77 -7.63 9.98
C LYS A 623 -16.75 -6.88 9.13
N TRP A 624 -17.02 -6.77 7.84
CA TRP A 624 -16.14 -6.20 6.83
C TRP A 624 -16.61 -4.82 6.31
N ALA A 625 -17.60 -4.18 6.95
CA ALA A 625 -18.17 -2.92 6.46
C ALA A 625 -17.26 -1.69 6.70
N ASP A 626 -16.35 -1.77 7.68
CA ASP A 626 -15.41 -0.68 7.99
C ASP A 626 -14.10 -0.85 7.21
N HIS A 627 -13.95 -0.05 6.15
CA HIS A 627 -12.78 -0.07 5.28
C HIS A 627 -11.47 0.25 6.01
N ASP A 628 -11.46 1.23 6.91
CA ASP A 628 -10.25 1.62 7.64
C ASP A 628 -9.86 0.53 8.65
N ALA A 629 -10.83 -0.10 9.30
CA ALA A 629 -10.60 -1.26 10.17
C ALA A 629 -10.06 -2.46 9.38
N ASN A 630 -10.62 -2.75 8.20
CA ASN A 630 -10.14 -3.81 7.30
C ASN A 630 -8.68 -3.58 6.91
N LYS A 631 -8.35 -2.37 6.49
CA LYS A 631 -6.99 -1.97 6.10
C LYS A 631 -6.01 -2.07 7.26
N ALA A 632 -6.38 -1.58 8.45
CA ALA A 632 -5.55 -1.68 9.64
C ALA A 632 -5.29 -3.14 10.04
N PHE A 633 -6.35 -3.96 10.05
CA PHE A 633 -6.25 -5.39 10.34
C PHE A 633 -5.35 -6.11 9.33
N TYR A 634 -5.60 -5.94 8.02
CA TYR A 634 -4.79 -6.59 7.00
C TYR A 634 -3.31 -6.21 7.13
N ARG A 635 -3.01 -4.92 7.36
CA ARG A 635 -1.64 -4.42 7.55
C ARG A 635 -0.98 -5.01 8.79
N GLU A 636 -1.70 -5.19 9.89
CA GLU A 636 -1.22 -5.91 11.07
C GLU A 636 -0.87 -7.37 10.71
N LYS A 637 -1.76 -8.06 10.00
CA LYS A 637 -1.58 -9.47 9.58
C LYS A 637 -0.52 -9.67 8.49
N LEU A 638 0.04 -8.61 7.92
CA LEU A 638 1.23 -8.74 7.08
C LEU A 638 2.45 -9.21 7.88
N THR A 639 2.53 -8.83 9.17
CA THR A 639 3.70 -9.07 10.03
C THR A 639 3.38 -9.77 11.36
N TYR A 640 2.13 -9.76 11.82
CA TYR A 640 1.69 -10.26 13.13
C TYR A 640 2.47 -9.66 14.31
N GLY A 641 3.04 -8.46 14.13
CA GLY A 641 3.88 -7.82 15.15
C GLY A 641 5.21 -8.53 15.41
N LEU A 642 5.64 -9.44 14.54
CA LEU A 642 6.93 -10.11 14.67
C LEU A 642 8.09 -9.08 14.68
N PRO A 643 9.18 -9.34 15.41
CA PRO A 643 10.27 -8.38 15.54
C PRO A 643 11.01 -8.18 14.22
N GLN A 644 11.32 -6.91 13.90
CA GLN A 644 12.22 -6.57 12.79
C GLN A 644 13.68 -6.84 13.15
N THR A 645 14.14 -8.08 12.93
CA THR A 645 15.53 -8.49 13.20
C THR A 645 16.46 -8.40 11.97
N GLY A 646 15.91 -8.10 10.78
CA GLY A 646 16.64 -7.91 9.53
C GLY A 646 17.10 -6.48 9.29
N ILE A 647 17.48 -6.16 8.05
CA ILE A 647 17.93 -4.83 7.64
C ILE A 647 16.73 -3.90 7.44
N LYS A 648 16.67 -2.82 8.20
CA LYS A 648 15.61 -1.81 8.07
C LYS A 648 15.95 -0.76 7.00
N GLY A 649 14.91 -0.21 6.37
CA GLY A 649 15.05 0.90 5.42
C GLY A 649 15.50 0.52 4.01
N LEU A 650 15.50 -0.78 3.67
CA LEU A 650 15.59 -1.24 2.29
C LEU A 650 14.40 -0.72 1.48
N ALA A 651 14.70 -0.28 0.26
CA ALA A 651 13.69 0.06 -0.73
C ALA A 651 12.72 -1.12 -0.95
N PRO A 652 11.44 -0.87 -1.23
CA PRO A 652 10.53 -1.89 -1.73
C PRO A 652 11.04 -2.54 -3.02
N GLU A 653 10.63 -3.78 -3.24
CA GLU A 653 10.81 -4.50 -4.49
C GLU A 653 9.43 -5.00 -4.92
N VAL A 654 9.08 -4.79 -6.19
CA VAL A 654 7.84 -5.31 -6.75
C VAL A 654 8.22 -6.47 -7.67
N PRO A 655 7.75 -7.70 -7.42
CA PRO A 655 8.04 -8.83 -8.30
C PRO A 655 7.45 -8.62 -9.70
N GLU A 656 8.06 -9.19 -10.75
CA GLU A 656 7.47 -9.25 -12.09
C GLU A 656 6.05 -9.86 -12.07
N GLY A 657 5.11 -9.25 -12.80
CA GLY A 657 3.73 -9.72 -12.95
C GLY A 657 2.82 -9.48 -11.74
N ALA A 658 3.33 -8.91 -10.64
CA ALA A 658 2.51 -8.58 -9.47
C ALA A 658 1.43 -7.52 -9.77
N GLU A 659 1.65 -6.66 -10.78
CA GLU A 659 0.68 -5.67 -11.28
C GLU A 659 -0.65 -6.26 -11.71
N ALA A 660 -0.67 -7.51 -12.19
CA ALA A 660 -1.88 -8.20 -12.61
C ALA A 660 -2.86 -8.40 -11.43
N LEU A 661 -2.37 -8.37 -10.19
CA LEU A 661 -3.21 -8.48 -8.98
C LEU A 661 -4.08 -7.23 -8.75
N LEU A 662 -3.76 -6.10 -9.38
CA LEU A 662 -4.52 -4.84 -9.29
C LEU A 662 -5.25 -4.49 -10.59
N GLU A 663 -5.16 -5.34 -11.62
CA GLU A 663 -5.62 -5.04 -12.99
C GLU A 663 -7.08 -4.56 -13.02
N THR A 664 -8.01 -5.30 -12.44
CA THR A 664 -9.44 -4.93 -12.42
C THR A 664 -9.81 -3.97 -11.31
N ARG A 665 -8.98 -3.85 -10.26
CA ARG A 665 -9.19 -2.85 -9.20
C ARG A 665 -8.81 -1.45 -9.68
N GLN A 666 -7.79 -1.32 -10.52
CA GLN A 666 -7.31 -0.05 -11.07
C GLN A 666 -7.12 -0.16 -12.60
N PRO A 667 -8.21 -0.39 -13.36
CA PRO A 667 -8.15 -0.71 -14.79
C PRO A 667 -7.64 0.43 -15.67
N TYR A 668 -7.80 1.68 -15.23
CA TYR A 668 -7.36 2.88 -15.92
C TYR A 668 -5.87 3.21 -15.75
N LEU A 669 -5.13 2.42 -14.97
CA LEU A 669 -3.68 2.54 -14.80
C LEU A 669 -2.95 1.61 -15.78
N THR A 670 -1.72 1.96 -16.17
CA THR A 670 -0.83 1.01 -16.86
C THR A 670 -0.24 0.00 -15.87
N ASP A 671 0.39 -1.06 -16.40
CA ASP A 671 1.13 -2.01 -15.58
C ASP A 671 2.20 -1.32 -14.74
N GLU A 672 2.99 -0.42 -15.33
CA GLU A 672 4.05 0.25 -14.59
C GLU A 672 3.52 1.19 -13.49
N GLN A 673 2.35 1.78 -13.73
CA GLN A 673 1.66 2.58 -12.72
C GLN A 673 1.15 1.72 -11.56
N ARG A 674 0.56 0.54 -11.85
CA ARG A 674 0.19 -0.43 -10.81
C ARG A 674 1.41 -0.94 -10.03
N ARG A 675 2.57 -1.08 -10.69
CA ARG A 675 3.84 -1.40 -10.01
C ARG A 675 4.29 -0.29 -9.08
N GLU A 676 4.18 0.99 -9.46
CA GLU A 676 4.48 2.09 -8.55
C GLU A 676 3.50 2.17 -7.37
N VAL A 677 2.22 1.84 -7.60
CA VAL A 677 1.24 1.68 -6.50
C VAL A 677 1.70 0.60 -5.52
N LEU A 678 2.04 -0.60 -6.00
CA LEU A 678 2.55 -1.68 -5.15
C LEU A 678 3.85 -1.28 -4.41
N TYR A 679 4.74 -0.57 -5.11
CA TYR A 679 6.00 -0.11 -4.54
C TYR A 679 5.79 0.87 -3.40
N THR A 680 4.96 1.90 -3.62
CA THR A 680 4.77 3.00 -2.67
C THR A 680 3.87 2.65 -1.48
N THR A 681 3.16 1.51 -1.56
CA THR A 681 2.29 1.01 -0.48
C THR A 681 2.88 -0.17 0.29
N SER A 682 4.01 -0.73 -0.19
CA SER A 682 4.73 -1.83 0.46
C SER A 682 5.10 -1.51 1.92
N ILE A 683 5.07 -2.53 2.78
CA ILE A 683 5.47 -2.37 4.18
C ILE A 683 6.99 -2.22 4.35
N ASP A 684 7.40 -1.70 5.50
CA ASP A 684 8.80 -1.53 5.87
C ASP A 684 9.58 -2.85 5.84
N SER A 685 10.86 -2.77 5.48
CA SER A 685 11.81 -3.88 5.57
C SER A 685 12.29 -4.15 6.99
N GLY A 686 12.98 -5.27 7.17
CA GLY A 686 13.59 -5.71 8.41
C GLY A 686 12.88 -6.92 9.02
N TYR A 687 11.84 -7.45 8.38
CA TYR A 687 11.12 -8.63 8.83
C TYR A 687 11.71 -9.88 8.15
N PRO A 688 12.20 -10.87 8.91
CA PRO A 688 12.61 -12.16 8.35
C PRO A 688 11.49 -12.80 7.54
N VAL A 689 11.84 -13.62 6.54
CA VAL A 689 10.92 -14.19 5.53
C VAL A 689 10.40 -13.16 4.51
N LEU A 690 9.96 -11.98 4.96
CA LEU A 690 9.39 -10.96 4.08
C LEU A 690 10.45 -10.34 3.15
N ASP A 691 11.60 -9.95 3.70
CA ASP A 691 12.66 -9.30 2.90
C ASP A 691 13.27 -10.24 1.86
N GLU A 692 13.38 -11.53 2.17
CA GLU A 692 14.01 -12.57 1.32
C GLU A 692 13.02 -13.21 0.33
N SER A 693 11.80 -12.67 0.25
CA SER A 693 10.75 -13.22 -0.62
C SER A 693 10.75 -12.63 -2.04
N ASN A 694 11.82 -11.95 -2.44
CA ASN A 694 11.94 -11.23 -3.72
C ASN A 694 10.76 -10.26 -3.94
N GLY A 695 10.39 -9.50 -2.90
CA GLY A 695 9.32 -8.50 -2.93
C GLY A 695 7.93 -9.00 -2.51
N TRP A 696 7.59 -10.29 -2.73
CA TRP A 696 6.22 -10.80 -2.54
C TRP A 696 5.66 -10.60 -1.12
N GLY A 697 6.49 -10.74 -0.10
CA GLY A 697 6.09 -10.68 1.31
C GLY A 697 5.84 -9.27 1.84
N ARG A 698 6.31 -8.25 1.13
CA ARG A 698 6.13 -6.84 1.52
C ARG A 698 4.98 -6.15 0.81
N LEU A 699 4.34 -6.81 -0.17
CA LEU A 699 3.16 -6.29 -0.86
C LEU A 699 1.98 -6.13 0.11
N ASP A 700 1.47 -4.90 0.23
CA ASP A 700 0.24 -4.58 0.96
C ASP A 700 -0.88 -4.29 -0.03
N LEU A 701 -1.55 -5.36 -0.48
CA LEU A 701 -2.56 -5.28 -1.55
C LEU A 701 -3.81 -4.49 -1.13
N VAL A 702 -4.18 -4.48 0.16
CA VAL A 702 -5.33 -3.70 0.64
C VAL A 702 -5.00 -2.21 0.64
N THR A 703 -3.80 -1.82 1.10
CA THR A 703 -3.35 -0.43 0.97
C THR A 703 -3.16 -0.05 -0.50
N ALA A 704 -2.66 -0.95 -1.35
CA ALA A 704 -2.49 -0.73 -2.79
C ALA A 704 -3.82 -0.50 -3.52
N ALA A 705 -4.89 -1.19 -3.12
CA ALA A 705 -6.23 -0.99 -3.69
C ALA A 705 -6.75 0.45 -3.53
N ASP A 706 -6.28 1.19 -2.50
CA ASP A 706 -6.61 2.59 -2.25
C ASP A 706 -5.79 3.60 -3.07
N GLY A 707 -5.05 3.15 -4.07
CA GLY A 707 -4.23 3.98 -4.95
C GLY A 707 -2.80 4.21 -4.44
N TYR A 708 -2.13 5.24 -4.95
CA TYR A 708 -0.71 5.50 -4.66
C TYR A 708 -0.44 5.81 -3.18
N GLY A 709 0.71 5.40 -2.65
CA GLY A 709 1.24 5.91 -1.37
C GLY A 709 2.09 7.18 -1.54
N ALA A 710 2.68 7.35 -2.72
CA ALA A 710 3.41 8.53 -3.11
C ALA A 710 3.46 8.66 -4.64
N PHE A 711 3.56 9.88 -5.17
CA PHE A 711 3.95 10.14 -6.55
C PHE A 711 5.46 10.34 -6.60
N LEU A 712 6.20 9.28 -6.94
CA LEU A 712 7.65 9.36 -7.12
C LEU A 712 7.99 10.12 -8.40
N ASP A 713 7.15 9.97 -9.42
CA ASP A 713 7.16 10.73 -10.67
C ASP A 713 5.74 11.21 -11.05
N ASN A 714 5.60 11.88 -12.19
CA ASN A 714 4.34 12.35 -12.71
C ASN A 714 3.39 11.22 -13.08
N VAL A 715 2.21 11.23 -12.47
CA VAL A 715 1.16 10.25 -12.70
C VAL A 715 0.09 10.84 -13.61
N THR A 716 -0.25 10.11 -14.68
CA THR A 716 -1.39 10.45 -15.54
C THR A 716 -2.49 9.39 -15.38
N VAL A 717 -3.69 9.84 -15.03
CA VAL A 717 -4.90 9.00 -14.91
C VAL A 717 -5.85 9.33 -16.06
N ASN A 718 -6.19 8.33 -16.86
CA ASN A 718 -7.13 8.45 -17.98
C ASN A 718 -8.31 7.50 -17.80
N MET A 719 -9.40 8.00 -17.22
CA MET A 719 -10.58 7.20 -16.89
C MET A 719 -11.67 7.33 -17.96
N ASP A 720 -12.24 6.22 -18.43
CA ASP A 720 -13.37 6.21 -19.36
C ASP A 720 -14.67 5.78 -18.67
N ALA A 721 -15.58 6.73 -18.44
CA ALA A 721 -16.87 6.46 -17.82
C ALA A 721 -17.76 5.50 -18.61
N SER A 722 -17.55 5.34 -19.92
CA SER A 722 -18.34 4.41 -20.72
C SER A 722 -18.00 2.94 -20.49
N GLU A 723 -16.84 2.65 -19.90
CA GLU A 723 -16.42 1.30 -19.51
C GLU A 723 -16.98 0.87 -18.14
N GLY A 724 -17.66 1.77 -17.42
CA GLY A 724 -18.32 1.47 -16.15
C GLY A 724 -17.37 1.16 -14.99
N ARG A 725 -17.93 0.70 -13.86
CA ARG A 725 -17.19 0.25 -12.65
C ARG A 725 -16.06 1.22 -12.27
N PHE A 726 -14.85 0.73 -12.00
CA PHE A 726 -13.71 1.57 -11.62
C PHE A 726 -13.14 2.44 -12.75
N ASN A 727 -13.47 2.16 -14.02
CA ASN A 727 -13.16 3.11 -15.11
C ASN A 727 -14.06 4.35 -15.07
N ALA A 728 -15.27 4.22 -14.51
CA ALA A 728 -16.19 5.34 -14.34
C ALA A 728 -15.97 6.12 -13.05
N GLN A 729 -15.72 5.45 -11.93
CA GLN A 729 -15.52 6.10 -10.64
C GLN A 729 -14.58 5.30 -9.75
N ASP A 730 -13.62 5.98 -9.12
CA ASP A 730 -12.74 5.37 -8.12
C ASP A 730 -12.38 6.36 -6.99
N TRP A 731 -11.99 5.79 -5.85
CA TRP A 731 -11.55 6.51 -4.65
C TRP A 731 -10.12 6.13 -4.31
N TRP A 732 -9.23 7.12 -4.32
CA TRP A 732 -7.91 6.99 -3.74
C TRP A 732 -7.92 7.48 -2.29
N ARG A 733 -7.79 6.52 -1.38
CA ARG A 733 -7.95 6.74 0.07
C ARG A 733 -6.64 6.86 0.83
N ASN A 734 -5.52 6.61 0.16
CA ASN A 734 -4.19 6.79 0.75
C ASN A 734 -3.85 8.27 0.96
N ASN A 735 -3.02 8.55 1.96
CA ASN A 735 -2.32 9.83 2.06
C ASN A 735 -1.16 9.81 1.06
N ILE A 736 -1.29 10.56 -0.03
CA ILE A 736 -0.33 10.55 -1.13
C ILE A 736 0.74 11.62 -0.90
N SER A 737 1.99 11.18 -0.82
CA SER A 737 3.16 12.05 -0.69
C SER A 737 3.96 12.14 -2.00
N GLY A 738 5.18 12.69 -1.99
CA GLY A 738 6.09 12.65 -3.15
C GLY A 738 6.22 13.97 -3.91
N ALA A 739 7.10 13.98 -4.92
CA ALA A 739 7.41 15.17 -5.71
C ALA A 739 6.66 15.22 -7.05
N GLY A 740 6.10 14.09 -7.48
CA GLY A 740 5.37 13.96 -8.73
C GLY A 740 4.07 14.77 -8.77
N MET A 741 3.62 15.06 -9.99
CA MET A 741 2.36 15.72 -10.30
C MET A 741 1.27 14.69 -10.63
N LEU A 742 0.01 15.01 -10.31
CA LEU A 742 -1.17 14.28 -10.82
C LEU A 742 -1.74 14.98 -12.06
N THR A 743 -1.90 14.27 -13.17
CA THR A 743 -2.70 14.68 -14.33
C THR A 743 -3.95 13.81 -14.43
N LYS A 744 -5.14 14.40 -14.32
CA LYS A 744 -6.43 13.72 -14.52
C LYS A 744 -7.04 14.11 -15.86
N LYS A 745 -7.37 13.10 -16.68
CA LYS A 745 -8.06 13.24 -17.96
C LYS A 745 -9.09 12.11 -18.16
N GLY A 746 -9.71 12.06 -19.33
CA GLY A 746 -10.81 11.14 -19.63
C GLY A 746 -12.15 11.67 -19.14
N SER A 747 -13.18 10.83 -19.14
CA SER A 747 -14.56 11.18 -18.75
C SER A 747 -14.96 10.76 -17.33
N GLY A 748 -14.24 9.81 -16.72
CA GLY A 748 -14.56 9.29 -15.38
C GLY A 748 -14.22 10.22 -14.22
N THR A 749 -14.62 9.80 -13.01
CA THR A 749 -14.46 10.52 -11.74
C THR A 749 -13.35 9.88 -10.89
N LEU A 750 -12.35 10.67 -10.51
CA LEU A 750 -11.37 10.27 -9.49
C LEU A 750 -11.62 11.08 -8.21
N THR A 751 -11.80 10.38 -7.10
CA THR A 751 -12.00 11.00 -5.78
C THR A 751 -10.76 10.85 -4.93
N LEU A 752 -10.23 11.94 -4.38
CA LEU A 752 -9.11 11.94 -3.46
C LEU A 752 -9.61 12.21 -2.04
N THR A 753 -9.53 11.19 -1.17
CA THR A 753 -10.02 11.28 0.22
C THR A 753 -8.91 11.41 1.25
N GLY A 754 -7.66 11.10 0.88
CA GLY A 754 -6.50 11.20 1.76
C GLY A 754 -6.03 12.63 2.02
N ASN A 755 -5.32 12.83 3.12
CA ASN A 755 -4.64 14.09 3.44
C ASN A 755 -3.31 14.16 2.66
N ASN A 756 -3.39 14.59 1.41
CA ASN A 756 -2.28 14.52 0.48
C ASN A 756 -1.25 15.64 0.70
N THR A 757 0.03 15.32 0.43
CA THR A 757 1.16 16.24 0.58
C THR A 757 2.10 16.22 -0.63
N TYR A 758 1.69 15.62 -1.76
CA TYR A 758 2.50 15.64 -2.97
C TYR A 758 2.69 17.08 -3.48
N SER A 759 3.89 17.39 -3.95
CA SER A 759 4.29 18.78 -4.25
C SER A 759 4.33 19.14 -5.73
N GLY A 760 4.18 18.16 -6.64
CA GLY A 760 4.30 18.40 -8.09
C GLY A 760 3.14 19.17 -8.70
N GLY A 761 2.03 19.30 -7.98
CA GLY A 761 0.80 19.96 -8.44
C GLY A 761 -0.23 19.00 -9.02
N THR A 762 -1.35 19.57 -9.42
CA THR A 762 -2.50 18.83 -9.97
C THR A 762 -2.97 19.53 -11.26
N LEU A 763 -3.03 18.78 -12.35
CA LEU A 763 -3.52 19.22 -13.65
C LEU A 763 -4.81 18.46 -14.01
N LEU A 764 -5.92 19.19 -14.15
CA LEU A 764 -7.19 18.63 -14.62
C LEU A 764 -7.43 19.00 -16.08
N GLN A 765 -7.56 17.99 -16.94
CA GLN A 765 -7.79 18.14 -18.38
C GLN A 765 -9.14 17.55 -18.84
N GLY A 766 -9.85 16.82 -17.97
CA GLY A 766 -11.15 16.23 -18.29
C GLY A 766 -11.72 15.34 -17.18
N GLY A 767 -13.02 15.07 -17.27
CA GLY A 767 -13.77 14.26 -16.30
C GLY A 767 -13.94 15.03 -14.99
N THR A 768 -14.16 14.30 -13.90
CA THR A 768 -14.29 14.88 -12.57
C THR A 768 -13.09 14.51 -11.69
N LEU A 769 -12.58 15.50 -10.96
CA LEU A 769 -11.64 15.31 -9.88
C LEU A 769 -12.27 15.86 -8.60
N GLU A 770 -12.59 14.96 -7.68
CA GLU A 770 -13.30 15.27 -6.43
C GLU A 770 -12.32 15.35 -5.25
N ALA A 771 -12.45 16.41 -4.45
CA ALA A 771 -11.74 16.59 -3.18
C ALA A 771 -12.67 16.31 -2.00
N GLN A 772 -12.34 15.28 -1.21
CA GLN A 772 -13.06 14.93 0.03
C GLN A 772 -12.26 15.24 1.31
N SER A 773 -11.02 15.72 1.19
CA SER A 773 -10.21 16.17 2.32
C SER A 773 -9.68 17.59 2.12
N ALA A 774 -9.35 18.27 3.23
CA ALA A 774 -8.84 19.63 3.21
C ALA A 774 -7.54 19.80 2.41
N THR A 775 -6.75 18.76 2.19
CA THR A 775 -5.51 18.82 1.39
C THR A 775 -5.52 17.83 0.22
N ALA A 776 -6.70 17.46 -0.28
CA ALA A 776 -6.88 16.45 -1.31
C ALA A 776 -5.99 16.66 -2.54
N PHE A 777 -5.71 17.91 -2.93
CA PHE A 777 -4.90 18.24 -4.12
C PHE A 777 -3.41 18.51 -3.85
N GLY A 778 -2.91 18.12 -2.67
CA GLY A 778 -1.51 18.25 -2.29
C GLY A 778 -1.09 19.69 -2.02
N THR A 779 0.22 19.96 -2.08
CA THR A 779 0.80 21.28 -1.77
C THR A 779 1.24 22.07 -3.01
N GLY A 780 1.09 21.50 -4.20
CA GLY A 780 1.43 22.15 -5.47
C GLY A 780 0.34 23.07 -6.00
N ASP A 781 0.51 23.57 -7.23
CA ASP A 781 -0.51 24.34 -7.91
C ASP A 781 -1.68 23.44 -8.34
N LEU A 782 -2.92 23.96 -8.28
CA LEU A 782 -4.07 23.37 -8.96
C LEU A 782 -4.30 24.13 -10.28
N TYR A 783 -4.29 23.39 -11.39
CA TYR A 783 -4.52 23.94 -12.71
C TYR A 783 -5.65 23.18 -13.42
N VAL A 784 -6.71 23.89 -13.79
CA VAL A 784 -7.87 23.34 -14.49
C VAL A 784 -7.86 23.85 -15.93
N GLU A 785 -7.51 22.96 -16.86
CA GLU A 785 -7.61 23.21 -18.30
C GLU A 785 -9.03 22.94 -18.81
N ASN A 786 -9.67 21.88 -18.32
CA ASN A 786 -11.06 21.51 -18.58
C ASN A 786 -11.54 20.47 -17.55
N GLY A 787 -12.80 20.05 -17.59
CA GLY A 787 -13.39 19.09 -16.65
C GLY A 787 -14.04 19.76 -15.44
N THR A 788 -14.34 18.97 -14.42
CA THR A 788 -15.00 19.42 -13.18
C THR A 788 -14.09 19.19 -11.98
N VAL A 789 -13.79 20.26 -11.24
CA VAL A 789 -13.30 20.14 -9.86
C VAL A 789 -14.51 20.11 -8.96
N MET A 790 -14.70 19.03 -8.22
CA MET A 790 -15.81 18.86 -7.27
C MET A 790 -15.27 18.96 -5.85
N VAL A 791 -15.86 19.82 -5.02
CA VAL A 791 -15.45 20.05 -3.64
C VAL A 791 -16.56 19.57 -2.71
N THR A 792 -16.27 18.48 -2.00
CA THR A 792 -17.15 17.79 -1.04
C THR A 792 -16.48 17.64 0.32
N THR A 793 -15.44 18.45 0.58
CA THR A 793 -14.67 18.43 1.83
C THR A 793 -15.50 18.88 3.02
N ASP A 794 -15.35 18.24 4.18
CA ASP A 794 -15.82 18.80 5.46
C ASP A 794 -14.98 20.05 5.81
N GLY A 795 -15.60 21.21 5.71
CA GLY A 795 -14.93 22.51 5.83
C GLY A 795 -14.25 22.94 4.54
N ALA A 796 -13.09 23.60 4.67
CA ALA A 796 -12.45 24.27 3.54
C ALA A 796 -11.35 23.42 2.87
N LEU A 797 -11.40 23.35 1.53
CA LEU A 797 -10.29 22.87 0.71
C LEU A 797 -9.14 23.88 0.75
N LYS A 798 -7.93 23.43 1.09
CA LYS A 798 -6.73 24.24 1.21
C LYS A 798 -5.81 23.99 0.03
N LEU A 799 -5.48 25.06 -0.67
CA LEU A 799 -4.53 25.10 -1.78
C LEU A 799 -3.34 25.97 -1.37
N ASN A 800 -2.18 25.34 -1.19
CA ASN A 800 -0.99 26.00 -0.65
C ASN A 800 -0.31 26.95 -1.66
N ARG A 801 -0.67 26.85 -2.94
CA ARG A 801 -0.13 27.69 -4.01
C ARG A 801 -1.23 28.34 -4.84
N ASN A 802 -1.10 28.35 -6.16
CA ASN A 802 -2.04 28.99 -7.06
C ASN A 802 -3.18 28.03 -7.40
N PHE A 803 -4.35 28.62 -7.65
CA PHE A 803 -5.46 27.95 -8.32
C PHE A 803 -5.72 28.69 -9.64
N THR A 804 -5.45 28.02 -10.75
CA THR A 804 -5.71 28.54 -12.09
C THR A 804 -6.84 27.77 -12.75
N MET A 805 -7.85 28.48 -13.25
CA MET A 805 -8.96 27.90 -14.01
C MET A 805 -9.04 28.57 -15.39
N ASP A 806 -8.70 27.80 -16.42
CA ASP A 806 -8.77 28.24 -17.81
C ASP A 806 -10.18 28.10 -18.38
N ASN A 807 -10.79 26.96 -18.07
CA ASN A 807 -12.13 26.57 -18.47
C ASN A 807 -12.62 25.46 -17.52
N GLY A 808 -13.77 24.85 -17.80
CA GLY A 808 -14.35 23.76 -17.02
C GLY A 808 -15.36 24.25 -15.99
N THR A 809 -15.59 23.43 -14.97
CA THR A 809 -16.55 23.69 -13.90
C THR A 809 -15.88 23.55 -12.53
N LEU A 810 -16.13 24.51 -11.65
CA LEU A 810 -15.93 24.36 -10.22
C LEU A 810 -17.29 24.07 -9.60
N GLU A 811 -17.44 22.88 -9.04
CA GLU A 811 -18.64 22.45 -8.33
C GLU A 811 -18.36 22.43 -6.83
N MET A 812 -19.09 23.24 -6.08
CA MET A 812 -18.98 23.31 -4.63
C MET A 812 -20.26 22.75 -4.01
N VAL A 813 -20.15 21.61 -3.33
CA VAL A 813 -21.22 21.08 -2.49
C VAL A 813 -21.18 21.83 -1.17
N MET A 814 -22.24 22.57 -0.90
CA MET A 814 -22.32 23.50 0.21
C MET A 814 -23.14 22.85 1.32
N ASP A 815 -22.51 22.58 2.47
CA ASP A 815 -23.20 22.11 3.68
C ASP A 815 -23.44 23.27 4.66
N ASN A 816 -22.55 24.26 4.66
CA ASN A 816 -22.63 25.46 5.48
C ASN A 816 -21.66 26.55 4.96
N ASP A 817 -21.54 27.67 5.70
CA ASP A 817 -20.64 28.78 5.33
C ASP A 817 -19.15 28.41 5.34
N ASN A 818 -18.75 27.27 5.94
CA ASN A 818 -17.36 26.82 5.96
C ASN A 818 -16.99 25.94 4.76
N SER A 819 -17.94 25.55 3.91
CA SER A 819 -17.68 24.92 2.62
C SER A 819 -17.02 25.95 1.69
N GLN A 820 -15.69 26.05 1.78
CA GLN A 820 -14.89 27.11 1.15
C GLN A 820 -13.64 26.55 0.47
N ILE A 821 -12.98 27.41 -0.32
CA ILE A 821 -11.63 27.16 -0.82
C ILE A 821 -10.68 28.24 -0.30
N HIS A 822 -9.56 27.84 0.28
CA HIS A 822 -8.49 28.73 0.70
C HIS A 822 -7.28 28.59 -0.23
N VAL A 823 -7.01 29.62 -1.02
CA VAL A 823 -5.87 29.69 -1.94
C VAL A 823 -4.79 30.57 -1.30
N SER A 824 -3.62 30.00 -0.99
CA SER A 824 -2.59 30.76 -0.27
C SER A 824 -1.89 31.80 -1.16
N LYS A 825 -1.88 31.59 -2.48
CA LYS A 825 -1.29 32.50 -3.47
C LYS A 825 -2.38 33.08 -4.37
N MET A 826 -2.28 32.93 -5.69
CA MET A 826 -3.20 33.57 -6.63
C MET A 826 -4.35 32.65 -7.04
N LEU A 827 -5.58 33.17 -7.01
CA LEU A 827 -6.72 32.63 -7.76
C LEU A 827 -6.77 33.35 -9.12
N TYR A 828 -6.53 32.61 -10.20
CA TYR A 828 -6.60 33.12 -11.57
C TYR A 828 -7.75 32.45 -12.34
N LEU A 829 -8.75 33.24 -12.72
CA LEU A 829 -9.95 32.79 -13.44
C LEU A 829 -9.93 33.38 -14.86
N ALA A 830 -9.61 32.57 -15.87
CA ALA A 830 -9.69 33.00 -17.26
C ALA A 830 -11.11 32.93 -17.83
N GLY A 831 -11.99 32.15 -17.20
CA GLY A 831 -13.37 31.86 -17.60
C GLY A 831 -13.93 30.63 -16.85
N GLY A 832 -14.87 29.91 -17.45
CA GLY A 832 -15.45 28.68 -16.91
C GLY A 832 -16.71 28.88 -16.07
N SER A 833 -17.23 27.81 -15.48
CA SER A 833 -18.48 27.82 -14.70
C SER A 833 -18.24 27.55 -13.22
N LEU A 834 -19.00 28.24 -12.36
CA LEU A 834 -19.14 27.92 -10.94
C LEU A 834 -20.55 27.37 -10.70
N ASN A 835 -20.65 26.16 -10.15
CA ASN A 835 -21.89 25.57 -9.68
C ASN A 835 -21.89 25.48 -8.15
N LEU A 836 -22.93 26.01 -7.50
CA LEU A 836 -23.15 25.83 -6.07
C LEU A 836 -24.28 24.82 -5.89
N ASP A 837 -23.93 23.63 -5.41
CA ASP A 837 -24.92 22.67 -4.94
C ASP A 837 -25.31 23.02 -3.50
N LEU A 838 -26.51 23.57 -3.35
CA LEU A 838 -27.10 23.98 -2.08
C LEU A 838 -28.12 22.96 -1.55
N SER A 839 -28.13 21.73 -2.08
CA SER A 839 -29.07 20.68 -1.66
C SER A 839 -28.97 20.35 -0.17
N ASN A 840 -27.77 20.46 0.41
CA ASN A 840 -27.53 20.26 1.84
C ASN A 840 -27.59 21.55 2.67
N TYR A 841 -27.74 22.72 2.03
CA TYR A 841 -27.69 24.02 2.72
C TYR A 841 -28.84 24.95 2.32
N ASN A 842 -29.90 24.90 3.11
CA ASN A 842 -31.08 25.74 2.91
C ASN A 842 -30.82 27.20 3.30
N ILE A 843 -31.00 28.12 2.35
CA ILE A 843 -30.86 29.56 2.57
C ILE A 843 -32.24 30.22 2.49
N GLU A 844 -32.68 30.83 3.58
CA GLU A 844 -33.91 31.63 3.59
C GLU A 844 -33.63 33.09 3.24
N GLY A 845 -34.38 33.65 2.28
CA GLY A 845 -34.23 35.05 1.88
C GLY A 845 -32.95 35.27 1.07
N SER A 846 -32.07 36.14 1.55
CA SER A 846 -30.81 36.50 0.87
C SER A 846 -29.62 36.41 1.82
N LYS A 847 -28.49 35.89 1.33
CA LYS A 847 -27.28 35.67 2.10
C LYS A 847 -26.02 35.84 1.27
N ASP A 848 -25.02 36.46 1.89
CA ASP A 848 -23.66 36.55 1.35
C ASP A 848 -22.81 35.40 1.92
N ILE A 849 -22.16 34.67 1.03
CA ILE A 849 -21.31 33.52 1.37
C ILE A 849 -19.93 33.76 0.76
N THR A 850 -18.90 33.75 1.60
CA THR A 850 -17.51 33.74 1.08
C THR A 850 -17.23 32.35 0.56
N LEU A 851 -16.97 32.23 -0.74
CA LEU A 851 -16.70 30.94 -1.38
C LEU A 851 -15.20 30.64 -1.41
N ILE A 852 -14.40 31.65 -1.75
CA ILE A 852 -12.96 31.51 -1.93
C ILE A 852 -12.25 32.67 -1.25
N THR A 853 -11.20 32.40 -0.49
CA THR A 853 -10.22 33.40 -0.06
C THR A 853 -8.91 33.15 -0.79
N ALA A 854 -8.22 34.21 -1.24
CA ALA A 854 -6.96 34.11 -1.95
C ALA A 854 -5.94 35.16 -1.48
N GLY A 855 -4.65 34.89 -1.65
CA GLY A 855 -3.61 35.93 -1.54
C GLY A 855 -3.73 37.02 -2.61
N GLY A 856 -4.38 36.68 -3.74
CA GLY A 856 -4.82 37.63 -4.76
C GLY A 856 -5.83 36.99 -5.72
N VAL A 857 -6.86 37.73 -6.16
CA VAL A 857 -7.87 37.27 -7.13
C VAL A 857 -7.72 38.04 -8.44
N LYS A 858 -7.75 37.31 -9.57
CA LYS A 858 -7.73 37.89 -10.90
C LYS A 858 -8.69 37.17 -11.84
N GLY A 859 -9.54 37.95 -12.51
CA GLY A 859 -10.53 37.44 -13.46
C GLY A 859 -11.85 37.04 -12.79
N GLN A 860 -12.71 36.32 -13.52
CA GLN A 860 -14.05 35.94 -13.08
C GLN A 860 -14.54 34.67 -13.80
N PHE A 861 -15.53 33.99 -13.23
CA PHE A 861 -16.27 32.92 -13.92
C PHE A 861 -17.15 33.51 -15.04
N ASP A 862 -17.30 32.77 -16.14
CA ASP A 862 -18.20 33.12 -17.25
C ASP A 862 -19.68 32.89 -16.86
N ARG A 863 -19.92 31.87 -16.03
CA ARG A 863 -21.25 31.48 -15.59
C ARG A 863 -21.24 31.08 -14.12
N VAL A 864 -22.29 31.46 -13.40
CA VAL A 864 -22.54 31.02 -12.03
C VAL A 864 -23.95 30.47 -11.94
N THR A 865 -24.13 29.31 -11.33
CA THR A 865 -25.42 28.66 -11.13
C THR A 865 -25.58 28.11 -9.72
N ALA A 866 -26.83 28.08 -9.26
CA ALA A 866 -27.25 27.33 -8.09
C ALA A 866 -28.73 26.97 -8.27
N ASP A 867 -29.07 25.68 -8.20
CA ASP A 867 -30.44 25.23 -8.42
C ASP A 867 -31.35 25.67 -7.28
N GLY A 868 -32.52 26.22 -7.62
CA GLY A 868 -33.46 26.78 -6.62
C GLY A 868 -33.14 28.20 -6.13
N TYR A 869 -32.01 28.79 -6.53
CA TYR A 869 -31.58 30.11 -6.07
C TYR A 869 -31.20 31.04 -7.23
N ASP A 870 -31.29 32.35 -7.00
CA ASP A 870 -30.64 33.38 -7.80
C ASP A 870 -29.28 33.71 -7.18
N VAL A 871 -28.22 33.66 -7.98
CA VAL A 871 -26.84 33.86 -7.51
C VAL A 871 -26.11 34.89 -8.36
N THR A 872 -25.44 35.82 -7.69
CA THR A 872 -24.43 36.71 -8.30
C THR A 872 -23.14 36.63 -7.49
N VAL A 873 -22.00 37.02 -8.08
CA VAL A 873 -20.69 36.90 -7.42
C VAL A 873 -19.92 38.20 -7.50
N THR A 874 -19.33 38.60 -6.37
CA THR A 874 -18.39 39.72 -6.25
C THR A 874 -16.97 39.19 -6.11
N TYR A 875 -16.05 39.75 -6.90
CA TYR A 875 -14.62 39.42 -6.89
C TYR A 875 -13.84 40.59 -6.30
N ASN A 876 -13.38 40.43 -5.06
CA ASN A 876 -12.51 41.39 -4.37
C ASN A 876 -11.04 40.99 -4.56
N GLU A 877 -10.10 41.85 -4.16
CA GLU A 877 -8.67 41.58 -4.28
C GLU A 877 -8.23 40.29 -3.57
N ASP A 878 -8.89 39.89 -2.48
CA ASP A 878 -8.51 38.76 -1.63
C ASP A 878 -9.60 37.68 -1.47
N ARG A 879 -10.77 37.83 -2.10
CA ARG A 879 -11.89 36.89 -1.93
C ARG A 879 -12.96 36.94 -3.01
N VAL A 880 -13.70 35.84 -3.12
CA VAL A 880 -14.88 35.67 -3.97
C VAL A 880 -16.10 35.44 -3.09
N ILE A 881 -17.14 36.26 -3.24
CA ILE A 881 -18.36 36.24 -2.42
C ILE A 881 -19.56 35.98 -3.32
N ALA A 882 -20.36 34.94 -3.01
CA ALA A 882 -21.66 34.72 -3.63
C ALA A 882 -22.76 35.44 -2.87
N HIS A 883 -23.61 36.14 -3.59
CA HIS A 883 -24.86 36.73 -3.11
C HIS A 883 -25.99 35.82 -3.57
N VAL A 884 -26.50 35.01 -2.65
CA VAL A 884 -27.51 33.97 -2.91
C VAL A 884 -28.87 34.45 -2.42
N THR A 885 -29.90 34.32 -3.25
CA THR A 885 -31.28 34.66 -2.88
C THR A 885 -32.21 33.52 -3.27
N ALA A 886 -33.06 33.08 -2.35
CA ALA A 886 -34.07 32.05 -2.62
C ALA A 886 -35.09 32.54 -3.65
N LYS A 887 -35.46 31.67 -4.61
CA LYS A 887 -36.42 31.96 -5.68
C LYS A 887 -37.88 31.94 -5.24
#